data_AF-A0A5B7T5Y5-F1
#
_entry.id   AF-A0A5B7T5Y5-F1
#
_cell.length_a   1.000
_cell.length_b   1.000
_cell.length_c   1.000
_cell.angle_alpha   90.00
_cell.angle_beta   90.00
_cell.angle_gamma   90.00
#
_symmetry.space_group_name_H-M   'P 1'
#
loop_
_entity.id
_entity.type
_entity.pdbx_description
1 polymer ?
#
loop_
_entity_poly.entity_id
_entity_poly.type
_entity_poly.pdbx_seq_one_letter_code
_entity_poly.pdbx_strand_id
1 'polypeptide(L)'
;MKKIKMIALTGILLSSTILGANTTVAQASSNKALSVDKSEIANNVIQVINELLNSSSTASNVNSQTKFSDLEDGQTMSVAPIFGQKTDTQFDNVLQGELNVVDGNEQLVSMVTSDKDSNGFPKTVKYTLDGVTKTITVNYNFARPIVSFTNNSQVMNFKDGETGIKNTAENSDVKAISSNGTNALGVENNPVVKGVMSTDGKSVEFTPSDNYTNATITGISATRTVNTYKEPDWSKLNNRTITNASDIKNPIVIKDSNGNSYLVKATGYPDSDETNSTINDVTYVATAIDGAGNTVISDATGDEITFTDPDVQNVAIDENAVNPIITFKDKTTKKVLGTYMPGTGTETITAANIQEAMPENSTVSGTVEDFTPSASDYTKTYHVTRSANTNINFVSVVGDNPTNSTTTLDGNDGDTVLLTGIPEGYELVNKEDMLQKLNASISSKNVYVKPKADSNVLNYTVTFRDKTTGKVVGTESQGTGNFGSYVGVTAPDGYALASVIDHGFILLKNDQEVTKYVVAADTPYNISYVDQDTGEEVGTQAGKGANESKIVLKAPTGYAFVNADDINYTIDKDTPTATVYVQKSDQTVDNIVSGYPHNGNIKIYDGNGKLNDDVVLSEGSSWIIDKTITINGAEYYRVATNQYVKASDVYKYTPLQTVAVTNGTNVTPVYNSKGQLIIDRALDVNTPWYTDRSATIRGKKMYRVATDEWIKASDSTLR
;
A
#
# COMPACT_ATOMS: atom_id res chain seq x y z
N MET A 1 -7.53 -19.98 58.67
CA MET A 1 -7.45 -18.56 59.07
C MET A 1 -6.51 -17.81 58.13
N LYS A 2 -7.06 -16.95 57.27
CA LYS A 2 -6.52 -15.64 56.86
C LYS A 2 -7.58 -14.93 56.00
N LYS A 3 -8.61 -14.44 56.69
CA LYS A 3 -9.31 -13.21 56.28
C LYS A 3 -8.28 -12.08 56.28
N ILE A 4 -8.54 -11.04 55.48
CA ILE A 4 -7.78 -9.78 55.30
C ILE A 4 -6.92 -9.76 54.03
N LYS A 5 -7.52 -9.27 52.93
CA LYS A 5 -6.91 -8.36 51.90
C LYS A 5 -7.78 -8.11 50.65
N MET A 6 -9.06 -8.48 50.64
CA MET A 6 -10.00 -8.14 49.54
C MET A 6 -10.80 -6.86 49.76
N ILE A 7 -10.61 -6.18 50.90
CA ILE A 7 -11.43 -5.01 51.33
C ILE A 7 -10.73 -3.66 51.00
N ALA A 8 -9.43 -3.65 50.70
CA ALA A 8 -8.70 -2.41 50.42
C ALA A 8 -8.74 -1.97 48.94
N LEU A 9 -8.97 -2.90 47.99
CA LEU A 9 -8.99 -2.56 46.56
C LEU A 9 -10.35 -2.01 46.11
N THR A 10 -11.45 -2.52 46.69
CA THR A 10 -12.80 -1.96 46.51
C THR A 10 -12.95 -0.59 47.16
N GLY A 11 -12.27 -0.32 48.28
CA GLY A 11 -12.32 0.98 48.97
C GLY A 11 -11.64 2.14 48.22
N ILE A 12 -10.62 1.87 47.39
CA ILE A 12 -9.95 2.91 46.58
C ILE A 12 -10.69 3.12 45.24
N LEU A 13 -11.24 2.06 44.64
CA LEU A 13 -12.07 2.14 43.42
C LEU A 13 -13.41 2.86 43.64
N LEU A 14 -13.93 2.93 44.88
CA LEU A 14 -15.19 3.62 45.21
C LEU A 14 -15.09 5.15 45.34
N SER A 15 -13.89 5.74 45.27
CA SER A 15 -13.72 7.22 45.37
C SER A 15 -13.35 7.91 44.04
N SER A 16 -13.14 7.14 42.98
CA SER A 16 -12.91 7.67 41.63
C SER A 16 -13.63 6.81 40.61
N THR A 17 -14.93 7.00 40.50
CA THR A 17 -15.67 6.58 39.30
C THR A 17 -15.07 7.31 38.11
N ILE A 18 -14.29 6.60 37.31
CA ILE A 18 -13.89 7.07 35.98
C ILE A 18 -15.18 7.28 35.21
N LEU A 19 -15.36 8.50 34.71
CA LEU A 19 -16.51 8.94 33.96
C LEU A 19 -16.67 8.04 32.74
N GLY A 20 -17.54 7.07 32.91
CA GLY A 20 -18.02 6.23 31.84
C GLY A 20 -17.21 5.07 31.40
N ALA A 21 -16.54 4.44 32.34
CA ALA A 21 -15.95 3.14 32.14
C ALA A 21 -16.60 2.10 33.07
N ASN A 22 -16.81 0.88 32.56
CA ASN A 22 -17.09 -0.28 33.41
C ASN A 22 -15.97 -0.41 34.49
N THR A 23 -16.30 -0.89 35.69
CA THR A 23 -15.38 -0.94 36.86
C THR A 23 -14.10 -1.76 36.65
N THR A 24 -13.98 -2.46 35.51
CA THR A 24 -12.84 -3.28 35.09
C THR A 24 -11.80 -2.54 34.24
N VAL A 25 -12.03 -1.29 33.86
CA VAL A 25 -11.12 -0.54 32.96
C VAL A 25 -9.91 0.07 33.70
N ALA A 26 -10.10 0.43 34.97
CA ALA A 26 -9.05 0.90 35.87
C ALA A 26 -8.26 -0.28 36.44
N GLN A 27 -6.94 -0.31 36.21
CA GLN A 27 -6.06 -1.37 36.68
C GLN A 27 -5.03 -0.82 37.68
N ALA A 28 -4.64 -1.65 38.65
CA ALA A 28 -3.50 -1.34 39.50
C ALA A 28 -2.22 -1.27 38.67
N SER A 29 -1.39 -0.25 38.89
CA SER A 29 -0.15 0.01 38.12
C SER A 29 0.94 -1.07 38.23
N SER A 30 0.70 -2.19 38.91
CA SER A 30 1.73 -3.18 39.22
C SER A 30 2.40 -3.76 37.96
N ASN A 31 3.73 -3.75 37.94
CA ASN A 31 4.65 -4.10 36.84
C ASN A 31 4.63 -5.57 36.35
N LYS A 32 3.47 -6.24 36.29
CA LYS A 32 3.35 -7.55 35.67
C LYS A 32 2.11 -7.58 34.78
N ALA A 33 2.33 -7.39 33.49
CA ALA A 33 1.32 -7.60 32.47
C ALA A 33 0.82 -9.05 32.55
N LEU A 34 -0.44 -9.23 32.94
CA LEU A 34 -1.16 -10.47 32.71
C LEU A 34 -1.56 -10.47 31.24
N SER A 35 -0.90 -11.31 30.45
CA SER A 35 -1.29 -11.61 29.07
C SER A 35 -2.64 -12.32 29.10
N VAL A 36 -3.71 -11.60 28.79
CA VAL A 36 -5.00 -12.20 28.48
C VAL A 36 -4.92 -12.67 27.02
N ASP A 37 -5.13 -13.97 26.82
CA ASP A 37 -5.29 -14.54 25.49
C ASP A 37 -6.54 -13.91 24.84
N LYS A 38 -6.35 -13.16 23.76
CA LYS A 38 -7.38 -12.42 23.02
C LYS A 38 -7.85 -13.18 21.76
N SER A 39 -7.61 -14.49 21.69
CA SER A 39 -7.85 -15.30 20.49
C SER A 39 -9.32 -15.48 20.07
N GLU A 40 -10.31 -14.93 20.79
CA GLU A 40 -11.74 -15.17 20.49
C GLU A 40 -12.55 -13.98 19.93
N ILE A 41 -11.91 -12.88 19.48
CA ILE A 41 -12.65 -11.82 18.75
C ILE A 41 -12.05 -11.63 17.36
N ALA A 42 -12.22 -12.64 16.52
CA ALA A 42 -11.87 -12.55 15.11
C ALA A 42 -12.78 -13.43 14.25
N ASN A 43 -14.11 -13.30 14.39
CA ASN A 43 -14.98 -13.76 13.32
C ASN A 43 -14.97 -12.71 12.21
N ASN A 44 -13.87 -12.68 11.47
CA ASN A 44 -13.77 -11.93 10.23
C ASN A 44 -14.87 -12.45 9.29
N VAL A 45 -15.60 -11.53 8.65
CA VAL A 45 -16.66 -11.85 7.68
C VAL A 45 -16.17 -12.81 6.58
N ILE A 46 -14.86 -12.80 6.28
CA ILE A 46 -14.23 -13.74 5.34
C ILE A 46 -14.26 -15.19 5.83
N GLN A 47 -14.10 -15.45 7.13
CA GLN A 47 -14.13 -16.81 7.68
C GLN A 47 -15.55 -17.39 7.66
N VAL A 48 -16.56 -16.56 7.91
CA VAL A 48 -17.99 -16.94 7.81
C VAL A 48 -18.40 -17.19 6.35
N ILE A 49 -17.84 -16.47 5.37
CA ILE A 49 -18.06 -16.73 3.94
C ILE A 49 -17.44 -18.07 3.51
N ASN A 50 -16.23 -18.40 3.98
CA ASN A 50 -15.59 -19.69 3.69
C ASN A 50 -16.36 -20.87 4.33
N GLU A 51 -16.91 -20.67 5.53
CA GLU A 51 -17.75 -21.67 6.20
C GLU A 51 -19.14 -21.83 5.53
N LEU A 52 -19.73 -20.76 4.97
CA LEU A 52 -21.01 -20.83 4.24
C LEU A 52 -20.92 -21.56 2.90
N LEU A 53 -19.74 -21.56 2.27
CA LEU A 53 -19.53 -22.14 0.94
C LEU A 53 -19.18 -23.63 0.98
N ASN A 54 -19.03 -24.25 2.17
CA ASN A 54 -18.48 -25.60 2.33
C ASN A 54 -17.18 -25.83 1.52
N SER A 55 -16.45 -24.76 1.22
CA SER A 55 -15.21 -24.81 0.46
C SER A 55 -14.10 -24.26 1.33
N SER A 56 -13.10 -25.08 1.63
CA SER A 56 -11.84 -24.65 2.22
C SER A 56 -11.02 -23.72 1.32
N SER A 57 -11.53 -23.36 0.14
CA SER A 57 -10.99 -22.33 -0.74
C SER A 57 -11.70 -21.00 -0.51
N THR A 58 -10.91 -19.94 -0.40
CA THR A 58 -11.34 -18.55 -0.57
C THR A 58 -12.27 -18.42 -1.79
N ALA A 59 -13.32 -17.60 -1.68
CA ALA A 59 -14.33 -17.30 -2.71
C ALA A 59 -13.78 -16.85 -4.09
N SER A 60 -12.46 -16.71 -4.21
CA SER A 60 -11.70 -16.28 -5.38
C SER A 60 -11.55 -17.33 -6.50
N ASN A 61 -12.05 -18.57 -6.33
CA ASN A 61 -11.72 -19.68 -7.24
C ASN A 61 -12.92 -20.34 -7.95
N VAL A 62 -14.11 -19.72 -7.99
CA VAL A 62 -15.27 -20.32 -8.69
C VAL A 62 -15.51 -19.54 -9.98
N ASN A 63 -15.10 -20.07 -11.14
CA ASN A 63 -15.42 -19.41 -12.42
C ASN A 63 -16.95 -19.33 -12.63
N SER A 64 -17.40 -18.33 -13.41
CA SER A 64 -18.84 -18.13 -13.66
C SER A 64 -19.49 -19.39 -14.21
N GLN A 65 -20.59 -19.81 -13.60
CA GLN A 65 -21.35 -20.99 -14.02
C GLN A 65 -21.96 -20.78 -15.41
N THR A 66 -21.79 -21.76 -16.31
CA THR A 66 -22.39 -21.76 -17.65
C THR A 66 -23.41 -22.89 -17.76
N LYS A 67 -24.64 -22.61 -18.18
CA LYS A 67 -25.62 -23.69 -18.44
C LYS A 67 -25.26 -24.40 -19.73
N PHE A 68 -25.39 -25.73 -19.76
CA PHE A 68 -25.15 -26.54 -20.97
C PHE A 68 -26.03 -26.09 -22.14
N SER A 69 -27.24 -25.57 -21.88
CA SER A 69 -28.12 -25.00 -22.90
C SER A 69 -27.46 -23.84 -23.66
N ASP A 70 -26.66 -23.05 -22.98
CA ASP A 70 -26.11 -21.77 -23.45
C ASP A 70 -24.73 -21.96 -24.11
N LEU A 71 -24.13 -23.15 -23.94
CA LEU A 71 -22.84 -23.50 -24.54
C LEU A 71 -22.97 -23.68 -26.06
N GLU A 72 -22.08 -23.11 -26.86
CA GLU A 72 -22.04 -23.35 -28.30
C GLU A 72 -21.07 -24.49 -28.66
N ASP A 73 -21.40 -25.30 -29.67
CA ASP A 73 -20.48 -26.33 -30.16
C ASP A 73 -19.30 -25.68 -30.89
N GLY A 74 -18.08 -26.04 -30.50
CA GLY A 74 -16.83 -25.43 -30.93
C GLY A 74 -16.43 -24.19 -30.13
N GLN A 75 -17.20 -23.77 -29.12
CA GLN A 75 -16.88 -22.60 -28.30
C GLN A 75 -15.51 -22.74 -27.63
N THR A 76 -14.74 -21.64 -27.60
CA THR A 76 -13.51 -21.55 -26.82
C THR A 76 -13.83 -21.03 -25.43
N MET A 77 -13.42 -21.76 -24.39
CA MET A 77 -13.49 -21.33 -23.01
C MET A 77 -12.08 -21.16 -22.46
N SER A 78 -11.83 -20.07 -21.75
CA SER A 78 -10.53 -19.81 -21.14
C SER A 78 -10.53 -20.20 -19.67
N VAL A 79 -9.49 -20.89 -19.20
CA VAL A 79 -9.35 -21.35 -17.82
C VAL A 79 -7.97 -21.03 -17.25
N ALA A 80 -7.87 -21.00 -15.93
CA ALA A 80 -6.57 -20.97 -15.27
C ALA A 80 -5.79 -22.27 -15.55
N PRO A 81 -4.47 -22.22 -15.77
CA PRO A 81 -3.66 -23.42 -15.91
C PRO A 81 -3.67 -24.31 -14.67
N ILE A 82 -3.84 -25.62 -14.87
CA ILE A 82 -3.83 -26.62 -13.79
C ILE A 82 -2.44 -27.24 -13.68
N PHE A 83 -1.62 -26.72 -12.76
CA PHE A 83 -0.25 -27.17 -12.58
C PHE A 83 -0.11 -28.42 -11.69
N GLY A 84 1.03 -29.10 -11.84
CA GLY A 84 1.45 -30.29 -11.10
C GLY A 84 1.08 -31.60 -11.81
N GLN A 85 1.86 -32.64 -11.55
CA GLN A 85 1.53 -33.99 -12.00
C GLN A 85 0.22 -34.45 -11.36
N LYS A 86 -0.77 -34.79 -12.17
CA LYS A 86 -2.07 -35.30 -11.74
C LYS A 86 -2.42 -36.56 -12.54
N THR A 87 -3.22 -37.44 -11.94
CA THR A 87 -3.88 -38.49 -12.74
C THR A 87 -4.92 -37.85 -13.66
N ASP A 88 -5.29 -38.53 -14.75
CA ASP A 88 -6.32 -38.03 -15.67
C ASP A 88 -7.62 -37.67 -14.94
N THR A 89 -8.08 -38.54 -14.04
CA THR A 89 -9.27 -38.29 -13.21
C THR A 89 -9.12 -37.06 -12.32
N GLN A 90 -7.95 -36.86 -11.70
CA GLN A 90 -7.72 -35.68 -10.86
C GLN A 90 -7.69 -34.40 -11.69
N PHE A 91 -7.08 -34.44 -12.87
CA PHE A 91 -7.03 -33.30 -13.78
C PHE A 91 -8.43 -32.96 -14.29
N ASP A 92 -9.19 -33.96 -14.76
CA ASP A 92 -10.55 -33.80 -15.26
C ASP A 92 -11.47 -33.22 -14.18
N ASN A 93 -11.37 -33.68 -12.92
CA ASN A 93 -12.17 -33.12 -11.83
C ASN A 93 -11.89 -31.63 -11.59
N VAL A 94 -10.61 -31.22 -11.65
CA VAL A 94 -10.23 -29.80 -11.49
C VAL A 94 -10.70 -28.99 -12.69
N LEU A 95 -10.42 -29.46 -13.92
CA LEU A 95 -10.82 -28.78 -15.15
C LEU A 95 -12.35 -28.67 -15.27
N GLN A 96 -13.12 -29.65 -14.79
CA GLN A 96 -14.57 -29.60 -14.77
C GLN A 96 -15.07 -28.49 -13.83
N GLY A 97 -14.43 -28.35 -12.67
CA GLY A 97 -14.69 -27.25 -11.74
C GLY A 97 -14.35 -25.89 -12.35
N GLU A 98 -13.24 -25.78 -13.08
CA GLU A 98 -12.82 -24.55 -13.76
C GLU A 98 -13.78 -24.17 -14.91
N LEU A 99 -14.24 -25.13 -15.71
CA LEU A 99 -15.19 -24.85 -16.80
C LEU A 99 -16.62 -24.61 -16.30
N ASN A 100 -16.97 -25.19 -15.13
CA ASN A 100 -18.21 -24.98 -14.39
C ASN A 100 -19.50 -25.05 -15.25
N VAL A 101 -19.57 -26.05 -16.15
CA VAL A 101 -20.74 -26.30 -17.00
C VAL A 101 -21.77 -27.14 -16.25
N VAL A 102 -23.00 -26.66 -16.16
CA VAL A 102 -24.09 -27.31 -15.41
C VAL A 102 -25.35 -27.58 -16.24
N ASP A 103 -26.16 -28.53 -15.78
CA ASP A 103 -27.48 -28.81 -16.35
C ASP A 103 -28.55 -27.80 -15.87
N GLY A 104 -29.81 -28.02 -16.24
CA GLY A 104 -30.93 -27.18 -15.84
C GLY A 104 -31.24 -27.19 -14.33
N ASN A 105 -30.69 -28.13 -13.56
CA ASN A 105 -30.82 -28.26 -12.11
C ASN A 105 -29.55 -27.83 -11.37
N GLU A 106 -28.64 -27.13 -12.05
CA GLU A 106 -27.36 -26.64 -11.53
C GLU A 106 -26.39 -27.77 -11.10
N GLN A 107 -26.58 -28.99 -11.61
CA GLN A 107 -25.64 -30.09 -11.40
C GLN A 107 -24.54 -30.05 -12.46
N LEU A 108 -23.29 -30.30 -12.07
CA LEU A 108 -22.16 -30.37 -13.02
C LEU A 108 -22.43 -31.42 -14.10
N VAL A 109 -22.32 -31.02 -15.36
CA VAL A 109 -22.40 -31.95 -16.49
C VAL A 109 -21.07 -32.67 -16.61
N SER A 110 -21.11 -34.00 -16.61
CA SER A 110 -19.92 -34.83 -16.84
C SER A 110 -19.24 -34.49 -18.15
N MET A 111 -17.91 -34.43 -18.12
CA MET A 111 -17.09 -34.08 -19.26
C MET A 111 -16.07 -35.17 -19.57
N VAL A 112 -15.62 -35.22 -20.83
CA VAL A 112 -14.53 -36.09 -21.27
C VAL A 112 -13.47 -35.25 -21.96
N THR A 113 -12.22 -35.36 -21.52
CA THR A 113 -11.09 -34.68 -22.16
C THR A 113 -10.60 -35.46 -23.40
N SER A 114 -10.19 -34.73 -24.43
CA SER A 114 -9.52 -35.29 -25.61
C SER A 114 -8.37 -34.38 -26.06
N ASP A 115 -7.45 -34.92 -26.86
CA ASP A 115 -6.33 -34.21 -27.50
C ASP A 115 -5.49 -33.33 -26.56
N LYS A 116 -4.42 -33.89 -25.99
CA LYS A 116 -3.50 -33.13 -25.13
C LYS A 116 -2.43 -32.39 -25.95
N ASP A 117 -1.93 -31.28 -25.41
CA ASP A 117 -0.74 -30.59 -25.91
C ASP A 117 0.57 -31.27 -25.47
N SER A 118 1.72 -30.72 -25.86
CA SER A 118 3.04 -31.24 -25.48
C SER A 118 3.33 -31.15 -23.98
N ASN A 119 2.58 -30.33 -23.24
CA ASN A 119 2.69 -30.13 -21.80
C ASN A 119 1.67 -30.99 -21.01
N GLY A 120 0.86 -31.79 -21.70
CA GLY A 120 -0.13 -32.71 -21.14
C GLY A 120 -1.50 -32.08 -20.86
N PHE A 121 -1.73 -30.84 -21.27
CA PHE A 121 -3.00 -30.14 -21.06
C PHE A 121 -4.03 -30.51 -22.15
N PRO A 122 -5.25 -30.95 -21.79
CA PRO A 122 -6.33 -31.19 -22.75
C PRO A 122 -6.71 -29.95 -23.54
N LYS A 123 -6.65 -30.01 -24.87
CA LYS A 123 -7.05 -28.92 -25.77
C LYS A 123 -8.54 -28.89 -26.03
N THR A 124 -9.22 -30.04 -25.89
CA THR A 124 -10.67 -30.13 -26.10
C THR A 124 -11.36 -30.91 -25.00
N VAL A 125 -12.59 -30.52 -24.72
CA VAL A 125 -13.50 -31.19 -23.77
C VAL A 125 -14.84 -31.43 -24.44
N LYS A 126 -15.46 -32.58 -24.16
CA LYS A 126 -16.79 -32.93 -24.66
C LYS A 126 -17.77 -33.06 -23.50
N TYR A 127 -18.92 -32.40 -23.62
CA TYR A 127 -20.05 -32.54 -22.72
C TYR A 127 -21.19 -33.27 -23.45
N THR A 128 -21.80 -34.25 -22.80
CA THR A 128 -22.97 -34.96 -23.33
C THR A 128 -24.10 -34.88 -22.30
N LEU A 129 -25.22 -34.27 -22.69
CA LEU A 129 -26.43 -34.19 -21.88
C LEU A 129 -27.64 -34.45 -22.78
N ASP A 130 -28.55 -35.32 -22.33
CA ASP A 130 -29.79 -35.69 -23.05
C ASP A 130 -29.59 -36.07 -24.53
N GLY A 131 -28.48 -36.76 -24.83
CA GLY A 131 -28.14 -37.22 -26.19
C GLY A 131 -27.52 -36.15 -27.10
N VAL A 132 -27.40 -34.90 -26.65
CA VAL A 132 -26.70 -33.82 -27.35
C VAL A 132 -25.26 -33.78 -26.87
N THR A 133 -24.30 -33.74 -27.79
CA THR A 133 -22.87 -33.57 -27.46
C THR A 133 -22.39 -32.23 -27.99
N LYS A 134 -21.69 -31.48 -27.12
CA LYS A 134 -21.01 -30.23 -27.48
C LYS A 134 -19.52 -30.39 -27.17
N THR A 135 -18.67 -30.00 -28.11
CA THR A 135 -17.22 -29.99 -27.96
C THR A 135 -16.77 -28.56 -27.75
N ILE A 136 -15.90 -28.33 -26.77
CA ILE A 136 -15.31 -27.02 -26.52
C ILE A 136 -13.80 -27.07 -26.67
N THR A 137 -13.23 -25.95 -27.10
CA THR A 137 -11.78 -25.73 -27.10
C THR A 137 -11.40 -25.10 -25.76
N VAL A 138 -10.41 -25.68 -25.10
CA VAL A 138 -9.89 -25.17 -23.83
C VAL A 138 -8.66 -24.31 -24.11
N ASN A 139 -8.76 -23.03 -23.74
CA ASN A 139 -7.65 -22.09 -23.80
C ASN A 139 -7.09 -21.89 -22.39
N TYR A 140 -5.84 -22.27 -22.14
CA TYR A 140 -5.22 -22.07 -20.83
C TYR A 140 -4.53 -20.72 -20.79
N ASN A 141 -4.90 -19.92 -19.79
CA ASN A 141 -4.36 -18.59 -19.56
C ASN A 141 -2.97 -18.65 -18.89
N PHE A 142 -1.99 -19.21 -19.59
CA PHE A 142 -0.60 -19.26 -19.11
C PHE A 142 -0.05 -17.85 -18.91
N ALA A 143 0.66 -17.65 -17.81
CA ALA A 143 1.36 -16.40 -17.57
C ALA A 143 2.55 -16.31 -18.54
N ARG A 144 2.78 -15.12 -19.08
CA ARG A 144 3.95 -14.81 -19.89
C ARG A 144 5.12 -14.60 -18.94
N PRO A 145 6.27 -15.30 -19.10
CA PRO A 145 7.41 -15.06 -18.25
C PRO A 145 7.93 -13.62 -18.44
N ILE A 146 8.47 -13.04 -17.37
CA ILE A 146 8.98 -11.66 -17.32
C ILE A 146 10.48 -11.64 -17.06
N VAL A 147 11.12 -10.52 -17.39
CA VAL A 147 12.52 -10.26 -17.03
C VAL A 147 12.59 -9.61 -15.64
N SER A 148 13.50 -10.08 -14.81
CA SER A 148 13.85 -9.48 -13.53
C SER A 148 15.32 -9.14 -13.47
N PHE A 149 15.63 -7.94 -12.96
CA PHE A 149 16.99 -7.46 -12.74
C PHE A 149 17.26 -7.39 -11.24
N THR A 150 18.34 -8.01 -10.75
CA THR A 150 18.65 -8.09 -9.31
C THR A 150 18.72 -6.71 -8.62
N ASN A 151 19.19 -5.69 -9.34
CA ASN A 151 19.31 -4.32 -8.83
C ASN A 151 18.30 -3.34 -9.47
N ASN A 152 17.33 -3.83 -10.26
CA ASN A 152 16.39 -3.02 -11.04
C ASN A 152 17.05 -1.94 -11.95
N SER A 153 18.36 -2.03 -12.20
CA SER A 153 19.05 -1.06 -13.06
C SER A 153 18.73 -1.32 -14.52
N GLN A 154 18.18 -0.31 -15.19
CA GLN A 154 17.94 -0.35 -16.63
C GLN A 154 19.14 0.16 -17.44
N VAL A 155 20.26 0.48 -16.79
CA VAL A 155 21.48 0.97 -17.44
C VAL A 155 22.61 -0.03 -17.18
N MET A 156 23.40 -0.28 -18.22
CA MET A 156 24.69 -0.98 -18.15
C MET A 156 25.79 0.00 -18.53
N ASN A 157 26.84 0.07 -17.74
CA ASN A 157 27.94 1.02 -17.90
C ASN A 157 29.19 0.28 -18.34
N PHE A 158 29.86 0.80 -19.36
CA PHE A 158 31.10 0.24 -19.89
C PHE A 158 32.11 1.35 -20.12
N LYS A 159 33.39 1.06 -19.89
CA LYS A 159 34.47 1.94 -20.32
C LYS A 159 34.71 1.74 -21.81
N ASP A 160 34.96 2.83 -22.54
CA ASP A 160 35.21 2.76 -23.98
C ASP A 160 36.39 1.82 -24.30
N GLY A 161 36.22 0.99 -25.33
CA GLY A 161 37.19 -0.04 -25.72
C GLY A 161 37.13 -1.36 -24.92
N GLU A 162 36.28 -1.50 -23.90
CA GLU A 162 36.11 -2.78 -23.20
C GLU A 162 35.52 -3.86 -24.13
N THR A 163 36.16 -5.03 -24.13
CA THR A 163 35.62 -6.23 -24.79
C THR A 163 34.73 -6.97 -23.80
N GLY A 164 33.55 -7.43 -24.23
CA GLY A 164 32.63 -8.19 -23.35
C GLY A 164 31.19 -7.70 -23.32
N ILE A 165 30.86 -6.55 -23.93
CA ILE A 165 29.50 -6.00 -23.96
C ILE A 165 28.45 -7.03 -24.45
N LYS A 166 28.86 -7.93 -25.37
CA LYS A 166 28.03 -9.04 -25.88
C LYS A 166 27.91 -10.25 -24.94
N ASN A 167 28.93 -10.52 -24.11
CA ASN A 167 28.93 -11.64 -23.15
C ASN A 167 28.14 -11.30 -21.87
N THR A 168 28.07 -10.02 -21.49
CA THR A 168 27.19 -9.49 -20.43
C THR A 168 25.70 -9.55 -20.77
N ALA A 169 25.31 -9.98 -21.97
CA ALA A 169 23.90 -10.29 -22.27
C ALA A 169 23.44 -11.62 -21.61
N GLU A 170 24.38 -12.45 -21.15
CA GLU A 170 24.16 -13.67 -20.37
C GLU A 170 24.47 -13.47 -18.86
N ASN A 171 24.35 -12.23 -18.38
CA ASN A 171 24.76 -11.84 -17.03
C ASN A 171 23.92 -12.54 -15.93
N SER A 172 24.60 -12.94 -14.85
CA SER A 172 24.02 -13.63 -13.70
C SER A 172 22.98 -12.82 -12.93
N ASP A 173 22.92 -11.51 -13.15
CA ASP A 173 22.00 -10.57 -12.48
C ASP A 173 20.61 -10.48 -13.15
N VAL A 174 20.45 -11.04 -14.36
CA VAL A 174 19.18 -11.08 -15.11
C VAL A 174 18.56 -12.46 -15.04
N LYS A 175 17.28 -12.52 -14.68
CA LYS A 175 16.54 -13.78 -14.55
C LYS A 175 15.22 -13.70 -15.29
N ALA A 176 14.79 -14.81 -15.88
CA ALA A 176 13.40 -14.97 -16.26
C ALA A 176 12.61 -15.42 -15.02
N ILE A 177 11.49 -14.75 -14.75
CA ILE A 177 10.54 -15.13 -13.71
C ILE A 177 9.26 -15.58 -14.40
N SER A 178 8.73 -16.73 -14.00
CA SER A 178 7.43 -17.21 -14.43
C SER A 178 6.63 -17.60 -13.20
N SER A 179 5.34 -17.28 -13.21
CA SER A 179 4.39 -17.80 -12.22
C SER A 179 3.78 -19.13 -12.65
N ASN A 180 4.15 -19.64 -13.84
CA ASN A 180 3.68 -20.96 -14.28
C ASN A 180 4.39 -22.07 -13.48
N GLY A 181 3.60 -23.02 -12.99
CA GLY A 181 4.09 -24.17 -12.24
C GLY A 181 4.51 -25.35 -13.11
N THR A 182 4.75 -26.50 -12.49
CA THR A 182 5.01 -27.79 -13.15
C THR A 182 3.87 -28.16 -14.10
N ASN A 183 4.17 -28.72 -15.27
CA ASN A 183 3.13 -29.11 -16.23
C ASN A 183 2.34 -30.37 -15.79
N ALA A 184 1.29 -30.71 -16.55
CA ALA A 184 0.41 -31.84 -16.23
C ALA A 184 1.14 -33.20 -16.27
N LEU A 185 2.28 -33.28 -16.96
CA LEU A 185 3.14 -34.47 -17.03
C LEU A 185 4.17 -34.53 -15.88
N GLY A 186 4.22 -33.53 -15.00
CA GLY A 186 5.19 -33.47 -13.91
C GLY A 186 6.55 -32.86 -14.27
N VAL A 187 6.69 -32.25 -15.46
CA VAL A 187 7.92 -31.55 -15.85
C VAL A 187 7.91 -30.16 -15.24
N GLU A 188 8.92 -29.85 -14.44
CA GLU A 188 9.09 -28.52 -13.82
C GLU A 188 9.23 -27.43 -14.89
N ASN A 189 8.67 -26.26 -14.60
CA ASN A 189 8.83 -25.11 -15.48
C ASN A 189 10.27 -24.58 -15.40
N ASN A 190 10.90 -24.34 -16.55
CA ASN A 190 12.28 -23.88 -16.62
C ASN A 190 12.38 -22.54 -17.35
N PRO A 191 12.13 -21.41 -16.67
CA PRO A 191 12.24 -20.10 -17.28
C PRO A 191 13.72 -19.75 -17.56
N VAL A 192 13.99 -19.30 -18.78
CA VAL A 192 15.30 -18.85 -19.26
C VAL A 192 15.18 -17.48 -19.91
N VAL A 193 16.28 -16.73 -19.96
CA VAL A 193 16.31 -15.41 -20.59
C VAL A 193 17.43 -15.35 -21.62
N LYS A 194 17.18 -14.70 -22.75
CA LYS A 194 18.18 -14.45 -23.79
C LYS A 194 18.33 -12.96 -24.01
N GLY A 195 19.55 -12.45 -23.85
CA GLY A 195 19.89 -11.07 -24.21
C GLY A 195 20.37 -10.97 -25.66
N VAL A 196 19.90 -9.95 -26.38
CA VAL A 196 20.35 -9.61 -27.73
C VAL A 196 20.72 -8.13 -27.79
N MET A 197 21.96 -7.85 -28.16
CA MET A 197 22.47 -6.49 -28.35
C MET A 197 21.88 -5.86 -29.62
N SER A 198 21.46 -4.60 -29.53
CA SER A 198 21.05 -3.80 -30.68
C SER A 198 22.20 -3.59 -31.66
N THR A 199 21.87 -3.37 -32.93
CA THR A 199 22.86 -3.17 -34.01
C THR A 199 23.73 -1.94 -33.82
N ASP A 200 23.23 -0.91 -33.12
CA ASP A 200 23.96 0.30 -32.76
C ASP A 200 24.77 0.17 -31.46
N GLY A 201 24.66 -0.95 -30.75
CA GLY A 201 25.34 -1.22 -29.49
C GLY A 201 24.83 -0.40 -28.30
N LYS A 202 23.72 0.32 -28.44
CA LYS A 202 23.18 1.23 -27.39
C LYS A 202 22.18 0.58 -26.45
N SER A 203 21.77 -0.66 -26.72
CA SER A 203 20.82 -1.36 -25.87
C SER A 203 20.97 -2.88 -25.96
N VAL A 204 20.45 -3.57 -24.95
CA VAL A 204 20.28 -5.03 -24.96
C VAL A 204 18.83 -5.32 -24.63
N GLU A 205 18.15 -6.04 -25.52
CA GLU A 205 16.83 -6.58 -25.29
C GLU A 205 16.95 -7.98 -24.67
N PHE A 206 16.34 -8.16 -23.51
CA PHE A 206 16.24 -9.43 -22.82
C PHE A 206 14.87 -10.03 -23.08
N THR A 207 14.83 -11.18 -23.74
CA THR A 207 13.59 -11.90 -24.02
C THR A 207 13.52 -13.15 -23.14
N PRO A 208 12.55 -13.24 -22.20
CA PRO A 208 12.35 -14.43 -21.40
C PRO A 208 11.55 -15.48 -22.17
N SER A 209 11.77 -16.74 -21.85
CA SER A 209 11.02 -17.88 -22.37
C SER A 209 10.91 -18.96 -21.29
N ASP A 210 9.86 -19.75 -21.31
CA ASP A 210 9.69 -20.90 -20.42
C ASP A 210 9.05 -22.08 -21.19
N ASN A 211 8.69 -23.16 -20.50
CA ASN A 211 8.17 -24.37 -21.14
C ASN A 211 6.81 -24.16 -21.84
N TYR A 212 6.14 -23.03 -21.58
CA TYR A 212 4.83 -22.68 -22.11
C TYR A 212 4.91 -21.66 -23.24
N THR A 213 6.06 -20.99 -23.38
CA THR A 213 6.28 -20.07 -24.49
C THR A 213 6.32 -20.78 -25.84
N ASN A 214 5.64 -20.20 -26.83
CA ASN A 214 5.52 -20.71 -28.19
C ASN A 214 5.23 -19.55 -29.17
N ALA A 215 4.81 -19.86 -30.40
CA ALA A 215 4.51 -18.86 -31.42
C ALA A 215 3.36 -17.90 -31.04
N THR A 216 2.44 -18.34 -30.19
CA THR A 216 1.28 -17.57 -29.71
C THR A 216 1.55 -16.91 -28.37
N ILE A 217 2.24 -17.60 -27.45
CA ILE A 217 2.55 -17.10 -26.10
C ILE A 217 4.04 -16.75 -26.03
N THR A 218 4.38 -15.47 -26.13
CA THR A 218 5.76 -14.98 -26.02
C THR A 218 6.05 -14.38 -24.65
N GLY A 219 7.27 -14.49 -24.15
CA GLY A 219 7.67 -13.79 -22.92
C GLY A 219 7.66 -12.27 -23.09
N ILE A 220 7.62 -11.55 -21.97
CA ILE A 220 7.62 -10.09 -21.97
C ILE A 220 9.06 -9.59 -21.93
N SER A 221 9.54 -9.07 -23.07
CA SER A 221 10.89 -8.50 -23.17
C SER A 221 11.08 -7.26 -22.28
N ALA A 222 12.31 -7.04 -21.85
CA ALA A 222 12.77 -5.80 -21.24
C ALA A 222 14.10 -5.35 -21.85
N THR A 223 14.31 -4.03 -21.97
CA THR A 223 15.51 -3.48 -22.60
C THR A 223 16.34 -2.71 -21.58
N ARG A 224 17.66 -2.97 -21.52
CA ARG A 224 18.64 -2.11 -20.82
C ARG A 224 19.33 -1.19 -21.81
N THR A 225 19.56 0.05 -21.43
CA THR A 225 20.40 1.00 -22.14
C THR A 225 21.87 0.72 -21.85
N VAL A 226 22.70 0.77 -22.88
CA VAL A 226 24.16 0.69 -22.78
C VAL A 226 24.70 2.10 -22.74
N ASN A 227 25.37 2.45 -21.65
CA ASN A 227 26.12 3.69 -21.50
C ASN A 227 27.62 3.41 -21.63
N THR A 228 28.30 4.21 -22.45
CA THR A 228 29.74 4.08 -22.70
C THR A 228 30.47 5.34 -22.26
N TYR A 229 31.43 5.17 -21.36
CA TYR A 229 32.23 6.22 -20.75
C TYR A 229 33.53 6.38 -21.54
N LYS A 230 33.70 7.55 -22.15
CA LYS A 230 34.87 7.92 -22.95
C LYS A 230 35.86 8.72 -22.13
N GLU A 231 37.03 8.96 -22.70
CA GLU A 231 38.01 9.85 -22.08
C GLU A 231 37.39 11.24 -21.79
N PRO A 232 37.53 11.75 -20.56
CA PRO A 232 36.95 13.03 -20.18
C PRO A 232 37.71 14.21 -20.81
N ASP A 233 37.05 15.37 -20.92
CA ASP A 233 37.66 16.58 -21.48
C ASP A 233 38.68 17.20 -20.50
N TRP A 234 39.91 16.67 -20.51
CA TRP A 234 41.04 17.16 -19.70
C TRP A 234 41.39 18.63 -19.96
N SER A 235 41.00 19.19 -21.11
CA SER A 235 41.26 20.60 -21.43
C SER A 235 40.64 21.57 -20.42
N LYS A 236 39.62 21.13 -19.67
CA LYS A 236 39.00 21.89 -18.57
C LYS A 236 39.93 22.10 -17.37
N LEU A 237 41.03 21.37 -17.28
CA LEU A 237 42.01 21.47 -16.19
C LEU A 237 43.32 22.14 -16.61
N ASN A 238 43.51 22.41 -17.90
CA ASN A 238 44.74 23.00 -18.42
C ASN A 238 44.97 24.40 -17.86
N ASN A 239 46.22 24.71 -17.49
CA ASN A 239 46.65 26.03 -17.01
C ASN A 239 45.79 26.60 -15.86
N ARG A 240 45.28 25.71 -14.99
CA ARG A 240 44.42 26.12 -13.88
C ARG A 240 45.19 27.02 -12.92
N THR A 241 44.53 28.10 -12.49
CA THR A 241 44.98 28.97 -11.39
C THR A 241 44.04 28.75 -10.20
N ILE A 242 44.60 28.63 -8.99
CA ILE A 242 43.85 28.51 -7.74
C ILE A 242 44.25 29.62 -6.76
N THR A 243 43.35 29.95 -5.83
CA THR A 243 43.58 31.04 -4.87
C THR A 243 44.48 30.58 -3.73
N ASN A 244 44.27 29.36 -3.21
CA ASN A 244 45.10 28.77 -2.16
C ASN A 244 45.57 27.36 -2.54
N ALA A 245 46.75 26.93 -2.07
CA ALA A 245 47.28 25.60 -2.34
C ALA A 245 46.30 24.47 -1.96
N SER A 246 45.51 24.65 -0.90
CA SER A 246 44.48 23.68 -0.46
C SER A 246 43.34 23.47 -1.47
N ASP A 247 43.10 24.43 -2.37
CA ASP A 247 42.02 24.38 -3.36
C ASP A 247 42.26 23.35 -4.46
N ILE A 248 43.48 22.78 -4.52
CA ILE A 248 43.78 21.63 -5.38
C ILE A 248 42.90 20.42 -5.02
N LYS A 249 42.41 20.36 -3.77
CA LYS A 249 41.52 19.30 -3.25
C LYS A 249 40.05 19.59 -3.50
N ASN A 250 39.69 20.78 -4.00
CA ASN A 250 38.30 21.10 -4.27
C ASN A 250 37.76 20.16 -5.36
N PRO A 251 36.55 19.61 -5.18
CA PRO A 251 35.98 18.69 -6.14
C PRO A 251 35.79 19.40 -7.47
N ILE A 252 36.10 18.73 -8.57
CA ILE A 252 35.83 19.19 -9.93
C ILE A 252 35.07 18.09 -10.66
N VAL A 253 34.01 18.48 -11.35
CA VAL A 253 33.28 17.62 -12.27
C VAL A 253 33.54 18.07 -13.70
N ILE A 254 34.09 17.18 -14.51
CA ILE A 254 34.25 17.35 -15.96
C ILE A 254 33.39 16.33 -16.70
N LYS A 255 33.19 16.53 -18.00
CA LYS A 255 32.38 15.65 -18.84
C LYS A 255 33.19 15.06 -19.99
N ASP A 256 32.78 13.90 -20.50
CA ASP A 256 33.25 13.38 -21.78
C ASP A 256 32.38 13.88 -22.95
N SER A 257 32.73 13.46 -24.18
CA SER A 257 31.99 13.81 -25.40
C SER A 257 30.56 13.26 -25.44
N ASN A 258 30.24 12.24 -24.63
CA ASN A 258 28.91 11.66 -24.52
C ASN A 258 28.08 12.34 -23.42
N GLY A 259 28.66 13.30 -22.68
CA GLY A 259 28.03 14.03 -21.59
C GLY A 259 28.11 13.31 -20.24
N ASN A 260 28.81 12.18 -20.14
CA ASN A 260 29.00 11.49 -18.86
C ASN A 260 29.87 12.33 -17.94
N SER A 261 29.57 12.30 -16.64
CA SER A 261 30.25 13.14 -15.65
C SER A 261 31.32 12.37 -14.89
N TYR A 262 32.40 13.05 -14.53
CA TYR A 262 33.53 12.47 -13.81
C TYR A 262 33.91 13.36 -12.64
N LEU A 263 34.04 12.79 -11.44
CA LEU A 263 34.63 13.45 -10.30
C LEU A 263 36.16 13.33 -10.39
N VAL A 264 36.84 14.46 -10.48
CA VAL A 264 38.29 14.53 -10.62
C VAL A 264 38.96 14.74 -9.27
N LYS A 265 40.05 14.01 -9.03
CA LYS A 265 40.94 14.17 -7.88
C LYS A 265 42.39 14.34 -8.33
N ALA A 266 43.10 15.29 -7.74
CA ALA A 266 44.55 15.36 -7.85
C ALA A 266 45.20 14.25 -7.00
N THR A 267 46.09 13.45 -7.57
CA THR A 267 46.67 12.26 -6.93
C THR A 267 48.19 12.26 -6.86
N GLY A 268 48.88 12.93 -7.78
CA GLY A 268 50.32 13.15 -7.72
C GLY A 268 50.61 14.64 -7.59
N TYR A 269 50.96 15.11 -6.40
CA TYR A 269 51.56 16.42 -6.18
C TYR A 269 52.46 16.34 -4.94
N PRO A 270 53.66 16.95 -4.95
CA PRO A 270 54.47 17.04 -3.73
C PRO A 270 53.67 17.82 -2.68
N ASP A 271 53.72 17.42 -1.41
CA ASP A 271 53.25 18.26 -0.29
C ASP A 271 53.97 19.61 -0.46
N SER A 272 53.24 20.61 -0.94
CA SER A 272 53.81 21.90 -1.27
C SER A 272 54.02 22.64 0.04
N ASP A 273 55.25 23.04 0.31
CA ASP A 273 55.51 24.15 1.22
C ASP A 273 54.64 25.34 0.75
N GLU A 274 53.94 25.99 1.69
CA GLU A 274 53.01 27.11 1.48
C GLU A 274 53.64 28.34 0.77
N THR A 275 54.91 28.26 0.36
CA THR A 275 55.70 29.38 -0.17
C THR A 275 55.88 29.37 -1.70
N ASN A 276 55.42 28.35 -2.42
CA ASN A 276 55.63 28.25 -3.87
C ASN A 276 54.41 28.72 -4.67
N SER A 277 54.61 29.61 -5.65
CA SER A 277 53.53 30.18 -6.50
C SER A 277 52.95 29.20 -7.53
N THR A 278 53.40 27.94 -7.54
CA THR A 278 52.98 26.90 -8.47
C THR A 278 53.09 25.53 -7.80
N ILE A 279 52.06 24.69 -7.95
CA ILE A 279 52.12 23.26 -7.69
C ILE A 279 52.53 22.57 -8.99
N ASN A 280 53.75 22.05 -9.02
CA ASN A 280 54.27 21.36 -10.19
C ASN A 280 53.90 19.88 -10.17
N ASP A 281 53.96 19.27 -11.35
CA ASP A 281 53.82 17.84 -11.57
C ASP A 281 52.48 17.22 -11.12
N VAL A 282 51.39 17.97 -11.26
CA VAL A 282 50.05 17.55 -10.84
C VAL A 282 49.50 16.50 -11.81
N THR A 283 49.19 15.31 -11.29
CA THR A 283 48.42 14.27 -12.00
C THR A 283 46.99 14.20 -11.49
N TYR A 284 46.03 14.04 -12.40
CA TYR A 284 44.61 13.89 -12.09
C TYR A 284 44.09 12.48 -12.40
N VAL A 285 43.17 12.01 -11.56
CA VAL A 285 42.35 10.82 -11.80
C VAL A 285 40.89 11.24 -11.82
N ALA A 286 40.21 10.91 -12.90
CA ALA A 286 38.79 11.14 -13.11
C ALA A 286 38.03 9.83 -12.89
N THR A 287 37.14 9.80 -11.90
CA THR A 287 36.26 8.66 -11.62
C THR A 287 34.86 8.97 -12.15
N ALA A 288 34.30 8.11 -12.99
CA ALA A 288 32.96 8.27 -13.52
C ALA A 288 31.92 8.29 -12.39
N ILE A 289 30.97 9.22 -12.48
CA ILE A 289 29.85 9.33 -11.53
C ILE A 289 28.51 9.32 -12.26
N ASP A 290 27.52 8.67 -11.65
CA ASP A 290 26.14 8.73 -12.11
C ASP A 290 25.51 10.09 -11.77
N GLY A 291 24.27 10.32 -12.21
CA GLY A 291 23.59 11.57 -11.92
C GLY A 291 23.28 11.80 -10.42
N ALA A 292 23.43 10.78 -9.56
CA ALA A 292 23.34 10.89 -8.10
C ALA A 292 24.72 11.03 -7.42
N GLY A 293 25.80 11.15 -8.21
CA GLY A 293 27.16 11.31 -7.73
C GLY A 293 27.78 10.01 -7.20
N ASN A 294 27.17 8.85 -7.45
CA ASN A 294 27.75 7.56 -7.09
C ASN A 294 28.83 7.19 -8.11
N THR A 295 29.90 6.56 -7.64
CA THR A 295 30.90 5.96 -8.52
C THR A 295 30.24 4.94 -9.44
N VAL A 296 30.55 5.03 -10.73
CA VAL A 296 30.08 4.09 -11.75
C VAL A 296 31.03 2.90 -11.82
N ILE A 297 30.46 1.71 -11.74
CA ILE A 297 31.15 0.44 -11.89
C ILE A 297 30.92 -0.08 -13.32
N SER A 298 31.97 -0.58 -13.97
CA SER A 298 31.85 -1.25 -15.26
C SER A 298 31.14 -2.59 -15.09
N ASP A 299 30.09 -2.82 -15.86
CA ASP A 299 29.39 -4.11 -15.90
C ASP A 299 30.24 -5.22 -16.54
N ALA A 300 31.30 -4.88 -17.28
CA ALA A 300 32.21 -5.86 -17.88
C ALA A 300 33.29 -6.35 -16.90
N THR A 301 33.84 -5.46 -16.07
CA THR A 301 35.00 -5.77 -15.20
C THR A 301 34.64 -5.85 -13.71
N GLY A 302 33.57 -5.18 -13.29
CA GLY A 302 33.23 -5.01 -11.87
C GLY A 302 34.05 -3.94 -11.15
N ASP A 303 34.90 -3.21 -11.87
CA ASP A 303 35.78 -2.16 -11.34
C ASP A 303 35.22 -0.75 -11.57
N GLU A 304 35.69 0.23 -10.80
CA GLU A 304 35.38 1.64 -11.01
C GLU A 304 35.86 2.11 -12.39
N ILE A 305 34.99 2.79 -13.14
CA ILE A 305 35.40 3.41 -14.41
C ILE A 305 36.23 4.65 -14.10
N THR A 306 37.53 4.55 -14.35
CA THR A 306 38.51 5.62 -14.09
C THR A 306 39.36 5.94 -15.31
N PHE A 307 39.76 7.21 -15.44
CA PHE A 307 40.72 7.70 -16.41
C PHE A 307 41.80 8.51 -15.68
N THR A 308 43.06 8.34 -16.10
CA THR A 308 44.18 9.14 -15.62
C THR A 308 44.54 10.15 -16.70
N ASP A 309 44.76 11.40 -16.31
CA ASP A 309 45.24 12.43 -17.23
C ASP A 309 46.57 11.96 -17.85
N PRO A 310 46.66 11.87 -19.20
CA PRO A 310 47.90 11.48 -19.85
C PRO A 310 49.01 12.52 -19.67
N ASP A 311 48.65 13.78 -19.41
CA ASP A 311 49.58 14.89 -19.29
C ASP A 311 49.74 15.31 -17.82
N VAL A 312 50.96 15.69 -17.48
CA VAL A 312 51.28 16.26 -16.18
C VAL A 312 51.06 17.77 -16.22
N GLN A 313 50.32 18.30 -15.24
CA GLN A 313 49.90 19.70 -15.22
C GLN A 313 50.68 20.53 -14.19
N ASN A 314 50.86 21.82 -14.46
CA ASN A 314 51.31 22.79 -13.46
C ASN A 314 50.13 23.68 -13.07
N VAL A 315 49.86 23.80 -11.77
CA VAL A 315 48.75 24.60 -11.23
C VAL A 315 49.31 25.84 -10.57
N ALA A 316 48.98 27.01 -11.11
CA ALA A 316 49.42 28.29 -10.55
C ALA A 316 48.64 28.62 -9.26
N ILE A 317 49.34 29.18 -8.27
CA ILE A 317 48.74 29.74 -7.06
C ILE A 317 48.87 31.27 -7.15
N ASP A 318 47.72 31.94 -7.15
CA ASP A 318 47.67 33.41 -7.10
C ASP A 318 46.67 33.84 -6.03
N GLU A 319 47.20 34.24 -4.87
CA GLU A 319 46.42 34.73 -3.73
C GLU A 319 45.64 36.01 -4.04
N ASN A 320 46.03 36.76 -5.08
CA ASN A 320 45.33 37.96 -5.52
C ASN A 320 44.22 37.65 -6.55
N ALA A 321 44.25 36.47 -7.16
CA ALA A 321 43.20 36.02 -8.07
C ALA A 321 42.09 35.31 -7.30
N VAL A 322 40.88 35.85 -7.38
CA VAL A 322 39.67 35.21 -6.84
C VAL A 322 39.16 34.21 -7.87
N ASN A 323 39.20 32.91 -7.54
CA ASN A 323 38.75 31.82 -8.41
C ASN A 323 37.48 31.18 -7.85
N PRO A 324 36.28 31.74 -8.14
CA PRO A 324 35.04 31.21 -7.64
C PRO A 324 34.79 29.75 -8.04
N ILE A 325 34.38 28.93 -7.07
CA ILE A 325 33.94 27.55 -7.31
C ILE A 325 32.59 27.32 -6.63
N ILE A 326 31.60 26.93 -7.43
CA ILE A 326 30.28 26.56 -6.93
C ILE A 326 30.11 25.04 -7.05
N THR A 327 29.81 24.37 -5.93
CA THR A 327 29.62 22.93 -5.86
C THR A 327 28.14 22.60 -5.65
N PHE A 328 27.61 21.69 -6.47
CA PHE A 328 26.26 21.14 -6.29
C PHE A 328 26.37 19.76 -5.66
N LYS A 329 25.76 19.59 -4.49
CA LYS A 329 25.72 18.32 -3.77
C LYS A 329 24.31 17.81 -3.66
N ASP A 330 24.16 16.49 -3.76
CA ASP A 330 22.89 15.85 -3.44
C ASP A 330 22.48 16.20 -2.00
N LYS A 331 21.20 16.52 -1.81
CA LYS A 331 20.67 16.96 -0.52
C LYS A 331 20.84 15.90 0.55
N THR A 332 20.65 14.63 0.19
CA THR A 332 20.55 13.51 1.13
C THR A 332 21.91 12.87 1.37
N THR A 333 22.56 12.41 0.30
CA THR A 333 23.82 11.68 0.33
C THR A 333 25.04 12.60 0.48
N LYS A 334 24.88 13.90 0.22
CA LYS A 334 25.96 14.90 0.21
C LYS A 334 27.05 14.65 -0.84
N LYS A 335 26.83 13.73 -1.78
CA LYS A 335 27.74 13.45 -2.90
C LYS A 335 27.75 14.62 -3.89
N VAL A 336 28.90 14.82 -4.54
CA VAL A 336 29.07 15.88 -5.54
C VAL A 336 28.39 15.44 -6.84
N LEU A 337 27.53 16.29 -7.38
CA LEU A 337 26.81 16.06 -8.63
C LEU A 337 27.36 16.88 -9.79
N GLY A 338 27.93 18.05 -9.49
CA GLY A 338 28.43 18.98 -10.48
C GLY A 338 29.18 20.15 -9.84
N THR A 339 29.97 20.83 -10.65
CA THR A 339 30.75 22.00 -10.25
C THR A 339 30.70 23.07 -11.32
N TYR A 340 30.62 24.34 -10.92
CA TYR A 340 30.63 25.48 -11.82
C TYR A 340 31.80 26.41 -11.48
N MET A 341 32.61 26.71 -12.48
CA MET A 341 33.80 27.55 -12.40
C MET A 341 33.65 28.69 -13.42
N PRO A 342 33.12 29.86 -13.03
CA PRO A 342 32.81 30.95 -13.97
C PRO A 342 34.04 31.73 -14.47
N GLY A 343 35.24 31.40 -14.01
CA GLY A 343 36.49 32.09 -14.37
C GLY A 343 37.10 32.84 -13.18
N THR A 344 38.10 33.67 -13.45
CA THR A 344 38.77 34.52 -12.45
C THR A 344 38.04 35.86 -12.28
N GLY A 345 37.88 36.32 -11.04
CA GLY A 345 37.38 37.66 -10.74
C GLY A 345 36.49 37.77 -9.51
N THR A 346 36.12 39.01 -9.20
CA THR A 346 35.22 39.39 -8.09
C THR A 346 33.83 39.81 -8.59
N GLU A 347 33.53 39.56 -9.86
CA GLU A 347 32.24 39.91 -10.44
C GLU A 347 31.12 39.07 -9.82
N THR A 348 29.96 39.70 -9.58
CA THR A 348 28.79 39.02 -9.03
C THR A 348 28.30 37.96 -10.01
N ILE A 349 28.28 36.71 -9.56
CA ILE A 349 27.67 35.59 -10.27
C ILE A 349 26.19 35.60 -9.93
N THR A 350 25.36 35.85 -10.94
CA THR A 350 23.91 35.99 -10.73
C THR A 350 23.26 34.65 -10.39
N ALA A 351 22.17 34.69 -9.61
CA ALA A 351 21.37 33.51 -9.30
C ALA A 351 20.92 32.75 -10.56
N ALA A 352 20.65 33.46 -11.66
CA ALA A 352 20.30 32.86 -12.94
C ALA A 352 21.45 32.02 -13.53
N ASN A 353 22.69 32.53 -13.52
CA ASN A 353 23.84 31.77 -14.00
C ASN A 353 24.16 30.57 -13.11
N ILE A 354 24.00 30.72 -11.79
CA ILE A 354 24.15 29.60 -10.86
C ILE A 354 23.12 28.52 -11.18
N GLN A 355 21.87 28.91 -11.43
CA GLN A 355 20.78 27.98 -11.74
C GLN A 355 20.94 27.31 -13.11
N GLU A 356 21.45 28.02 -14.13
CA GLU A 356 21.79 27.46 -15.43
C GLU A 356 22.93 26.42 -15.35
N ALA A 357 23.88 26.62 -14.43
CA ALA A 357 24.99 25.71 -14.23
C ALA A 357 24.68 24.50 -13.32
N MET A 358 23.45 24.40 -12.79
CA MET A 358 23.03 23.27 -11.97
C MET A 358 23.01 21.96 -12.78
N PRO A 359 23.20 20.80 -12.12
CA PRO A 359 22.97 19.51 -12.76
C PRO A 359 21.57 19.43 -13.38
N GLU A 360 21.44 18.79 -14.54
CA GLU A 360 20.16 18.64 -15.23
C GLU A 360 19.10 17.98 -14.34
N ASN A 361 17.85 18.46 -14.49
CA ASN A 361 16.69 18.00 -13.73
C ASN A 361 16.85 18.13 -12.20
N SER A 362 17.67 19.05 -11.72
CA SER A 362 17.84 19.32 -10.29
C SER A 362 17.15 20.60 -9.82
N THR A 363 16.71 20.60 -8.56
CA THR A 363 16.08 21.72 -7.87
C THR A 363 16.84 21.99 -6.58
N VAL A 364 17.08 23.27 -6.28
CA VAL A 364 17.73 23.67 -5.03
C VAL A 364 16.73 23.53 -3.89
N SER A 365 17.19 23.02 -2.74
CA SER A 365 16.33 22.86 -1.54
C SER A 365 15.96 24.16 -0.81
N GLY A 366 16.26 25.31 -1.38
CA GLY A 366 16.10 26.65 -0.80
C GLY A 366 16.01 27.72 -1.88
N THR A 367 16.61 28.88 -1.64
CA THR A 367 16.70 29.96 -2.63
C THR A 367 18.10 30.03 -3.21
N VAL A 368 18.21 30.23 -4.53
CA VAL A 368 19.48 30.57 -5.16
C VAL A 368 19.62 32.08 -5.13
N GLU A 369 20.66 32.57 -4.45
CA GLU A 369 20.98 33.99 -4.33
C GLU A 369 22.24 34.33 -5.16
N ASP A 370 22.36 35.60 -5.54
CA ASP A 370 23.57 36.13 -6.17
C ASP A 370 24.80 35.89 -5.29
N PHE A 371 25.92 35.54 -5.90
CA PHE A 371 27.17 35.28 -5.21
C PHE A 371 28.26 36.24 -5.69
N THR A 372 28.75 37.10 -4.80
CA THR A 372 29.87 38.00 -5.10
C THR A 372 31.13 37.45 -4.43
N PRO A 373 32.04 36.81 -5.19
CA PRO A 373 33.21 36.17 -4.62
C PRO A 373 34.26 37.20 -4.17
N SER A 374 35.00 36.86 -3.12
CA SER A 374 36.08 37.64 -2.53
C SER A 374 37.25 36.74 -2.14
N ALA A 375 38.42 37.30 -1.86
CA ALA A 375 39.60 36.54 -1.44
C ALA A 375 39.36 35.66 -0.18
N SER A 376 38.40 36.06 0.68
CA SER A 376 38.02 35.30 1.88
C SER A 376 36.79 34.41 1.72
N ASP A 377 36.00 34.60 0.65
CA ASP A 377 34.75 33.86 0.39
C ASP A 377 34.55 33.71 -1.12
N TYR A 378 35.08 32.64 -1.69
CA TYR A 378 35.05 32.35 -3.12
C TYR A 378 34.52 30.94 -3.42
N THR A 379 34.03 30.21 -2.42
CA THR A 379 33.42 28.89 -2.63
C THR A 379 31.98 28.88 -2.14
N LYS A 380 31.07 28.31 -2.94
CA LYS A 380 29.67 28.14 -2.54
C LYS A 380 29.24 26.69 -2.71
N THR A 381 28.42 26.18 -1.81
CA THR A 381 27.82 24.85 -1.94
C THR A 381 26.30 24.96 -1.91
N TYR A 382 25.64 24.34 -2.90
CA TYR A 382 24.19 24.20 -2.94
C TYR A 382 23.79 22.73 -2.76
N HIS A 383 22.74 22.50 -1.98
CA HIS A 383 22.12 21.18 -1.84
C HIS A 383 20.90 21.08 -2.76
N VAL A 384 20.93 20.09 -3.66
CA VAL A 384 19.94 19.91 -4.71
C VAL A 384 19.27 18.55 -4.59
N THR A 385 18.03 18.46 -5.07
CA THR A 385 17.27 17.21 -5.27
C THR A 385 17.01 17.04 -6.76
N ARG A 386 17.03 15.82 -7.27
CA ARG A 386 16.75 15.54 -8.68
C ARG A 386 15.29 15.12 -8.86
N SER A 387 14.65 15.63 -9.91
CA SER A 387 13.37 15.10 -10.37
C SER A 387 13.55 13.65 -10.81
N ALA A 388 12.64 12.80 -10.36
CA ALA A 388 12.63 11.37 -10.61
C ALA A 388 11.27 10.95 -11.17
N ASN A 389 10.68 11.79 -12.02
CA ASN A 389 9.42 11.47 -12.67
C ASN A 389 9.58 10.17 -13.48
N THR A 390 8.74 9.18 -13.19
CA THR A 390 8.81 7.85 -13.79
C THR A 390 7.53 7.56 -14.56
N ASN A 391 7.67 7.21 -15.84
CA ASN A 391 6.56 6.68 -16.62
C ASN A 391 6.34 5.20 -16.31
N ILE A 392 5.16 4.84 -15.83
CA ILE A 392 4.76 3.47 -15.55
C ILE A 392 4.01 2.92 -16.76
N ASN A 393 4.51 1.81 -17.31
CA ASN A 393 3.82 1.07 -18.37
C ASN A 393 3.15 -0.16 -17.77
N PHE A 394 1.83 -0.26 -17.87
CA PHE A 394 1.10 -1.43 -17.41
C PHE A 394 1.21 -2.55 -18.46
N VAL A 395 1.69 -3.72 -18.05
CA VAL A 395 1.88 -4.85 -18.96
C VAL A 395 1.09 -6.05 -18.46
N SER A 396 0.14 -6.53 -19.28
CA SER A 396 -0.60 -7.75 -18.95
C SER A 396 0.32 -8.97 -19.06
N VAL A 397 0.36 -9.79 -18.01
CA VAL A 397 1.07 -11.08 -18.00
C VAL A 397 0.21 -12.22 -18.53
N VAL A 398 -1.08 -12.00 -18.81
CA VAL A 398 -2.00 -13.02 -19.33
C VAL A 398 -2.70 -12.51 -20.58
N GLY A 399 -2.86 -13.39 -21.57
CA GLY A 399 -3.59 -13.14 -22.82
C GLY A 399 -2.85 -12.24 -23.81
N ASP A 400 -3.46 -12.09 -25.00
CA ASP A 400 -2.93 -11.31 -26.12
C ASP A 400 -3.28 -9.81 -26.05
N ASN A 401 -4.01 -9.38 -25.01
CA ASN A 401 -4.44 -8.00 -24.85
C ASN A 401 -3.39 -7.18 -24.08
N PRO A 402 -2.54 -6.38 -24.75
CA PRO A 402 -1.68 -5.43 -24.05
C PRO A 402 -2.59 -4.37 -23.43
N THR A 403 -2.30 -3.95 -22.20
CA THR A 403 -3.09 -2.85 -21.63
C THR A 403 -2.83 -1.53 -22.37
N ASN A 404 -1.65 -1.40 -23.01
CA ASN A 404 -1.10 -0.18 -23.63
C ASN A 404 -1.28 1.09 -22.80
N SER A 405 -1.55 0.92 -21.50
CA SER A 405 -1.90 1.99 -20.59
C SER A 405 -0.66 2.42 -19.85
N THR A 406 -0.54 3.72 -19.67
CA THR A 406 0.58 4.33 -18.99
C THR A 406 0.09 5.37 -18.00
N THR A 407 0.89 5.61 -16.97
CA THR A 407 0.66 6.69 -16.00
C THR A 407 2.01 7.27 -15.60
N THR A 408 2.06 8.54 -15.25
CA THR A 408 3.30 9.18 -14.79
C THR A 408 3.23 9.40 -13.28
N LEU A 409 4.29 9.00 -12.58
CA LEU A 409 4.47 9.31 -11.18
C LEU A 409 5.49 10.44 -11.08
N ASP A 410 5.05 11.57 -10.54
CA ASP A 410 5.89 12.75 -10.34
C ASP A 410 6.47 12.78 -8.92
N GLY A 411 7.73 13.18 -8.79
CA GLY A 411 8.38 13.36 -7.49
C GLY A 411 9.90 13.45 -7.60
N ASN A 412 10.57 13.55 -6.45
CA ASN A 412 12.02 13.61 -6.38
C ASN A 412 12.65 12.24 -6.15
N ASP A 413 13.94 12.14 -6.42
CA ASP A 413 14.72 10.94 -6.18
C ASP A 413 14.58 10.41 -4.75
N GLY A 414 14.19 9.13 -4.62
CA GLY A 414 13.97 8.46 -3.35
C GLY A 414 12.55 8.62 -2.76
N ASP A 415 11.70 9.48 -3.31
CA ASP A 415 10.31 9.62 -2.86
C ASP A 415 9.54 8.30 -3.05
N THR A 416 8.61 8.01 -2.14
CA THR A 416 7.68 6.89 -2.28
C THR A 416 6.31 7.41 -2.66
N VAL A 417 5.81 7.01 -3.83
CA VAL A 417 4.57 7.50 -4.42
C VAL A 417 3.60 6.33 -4.61
N LEU A 418 2.32 6.59 -4.36
CA LEU A 418 1.25 5.61 -4.60
C LEU A 418 1.01 5.49 -6.10
N LEU A 419 1.01 4.26 -6.62
CA LEU A 419 0.64 4.00 -8.01
C LEU A 419 -0.86 4.22 -8.20
N THR A 420 -1.21 5.27 -8.93
CA THR A 420 -2.59 5.58 -9.31
C THR A 420 -2.82 5.27 -10.78
N GLY A 421 -4.04 4.86 -11.16
CA GLY A 421 -4.41 4.65 -12.56
C GLY A 421 -4.15 3.24 -13.10
N ILE A 422 -4.25 2.21 -12.25
CA ILE A 422 -4.31 0.81 -12.72
C ILE A 422 -5.48 0.68 -13.73
N PRO A 423 -5.27 0.07 -14.91
CA PRO A 423 -6.31 -0.03 -15.93
C PRO A 423 -7.58 -0.72 -15.44
N GLU A 424 -8.74 -0.24 -15.87
CA GLU A 424 -10.02 -0.88 -15.57
C GLU A 424 -10.05 -2.33 -16.10
N GLY A 425 -10.61 -3.25 -15.31
CA GLY A 425 -10.61 -4.68 -15.65
C GLY A 425 -9.30 -5.42 -15.33
N TYR A 426 -8.29 -4.73 -14.81
CA TYR A 426 -7.00 -5.34 -14.44
C TYR A 426 -6.68 -5.17 -12.95
N GLU A 427 -5.94 -6.13 -12.40
CA GLU A 427 -5.34 -6.06 -11.06
C GLU A 427 -3.82 -6.26 -11.10
N LEU A 428 -3.10 -5.75 -10.09
CA LEU A 428 -1.66 -5.93 -9.98
C LEU A 428 -1.31 -7.40 -9.78
N VAL A 429 -0.28 -7.88 -10.49
CA VAL A 429 0.29 -9.22 -10.27
C VAL A 429 1.01 -9.25 -8.92
N ASN A 430 1.81 -8.23 -8.63
CA ASN A 430 2.43 -8.03 -7.33
C ASN A 430 1.76 -6.84 -6.62
N LYS A 431 1.11 -7.09 -5.49
CA LYS A 431 0.44 -6.03 -4.70
C LYS A 431 1.43 -5.00 -4.13
N GLU A 432 2.69 -5.37 -3.94
CA GLU A 432 3.74 -4.45 -3.47
C GLU A 432 4.07 -3.36 -4.48
N ASP A 433 3.82 -3.59 -5.79
CA ASP A 433 3.97 -2.55 -6.83
C ASP A 433 2.93 -1.42 -6.69
N MET A 434 2.03 -1.47 -5.71
CA MET A 434 1.18 -0.33 -5.39
C MET A 434 1.99 0.86 -4.86
N LEU A 435 3.15 0.63 -4.23
CA LEU A 435 4.04 1.69 -3.75
C LEU A 435 5.31 1.72 -4.59
N GLN A 436 5.55 2.84 -5.27
CA GLN A 436 6.70 3.03 -6.15
C GLN A 436 7.71 3.96 -5.49
N LYS A 437 8.92 3.46 -5.29
CA LYS A 437 10.06 4.30 -4.91
C LYS A 437 10.69 4.90 -6.17
N LEU A 438 10.62 6.21 -6.30
CA LEU A 438 11.14 6.93 -7.45
C LEU A 438 12.66 6.94 -7.45
N ASN A 439 13.24 6.83 -8.65
CA ASN A 439 14.68 6.84 -8.86
C ASN A 439 14.99 7.71 -10.09
N ALA A 440 15.77 8.77 -9.94
CA ALA A 440 16.08 9.72 -11.01
C ALA A 440 16.89 9.10 -12.17
N SER A 441 17.46 7.91 -11.98
CA SER A 441 18.12 7.12 -13.01
C SER A 441 17.17 6.18 -13.75
N ILE A 442 15.88 6.10 -13.34
CA ILE A 442 14.84 5.25 -13.93
C ILE A 442 13.66 6.12 -14.37
N SER A 443 13.65 6.51 -15.64
CA SER A 443 12.58 7.32 -16.24
C SER A 443 11.36 6.51 -16.68
N SER A 444 11.46 5.18 -16.73
CA SER A 444 10.39 4.27 -17.14
C SER A 444 10.45 2.96 -16.36
N LYS A 445 9.30 2.44 -15.94
CA LYS A 445 9.21 1.14 -15.27
C LYS A 445 7.97 0.39 -15.76
N ASN A 446 8.12 -0.91 -15.98
CA ASN A 446 6.97 -1.77 -16.24
C ASN A 446 6.35 -2.23 -14.92
N VAL A 447 5.03 -2.17 -14.83
CA VAL A 447 4.25 -2.77 -13.74
C VAL A 447 3.33 -3.83 -14.34
N TYR A 448 3.40 -5.02 -13.75
CA TYR A 448 2.73 -6.18 -14.29
C TYR A 448 1.32 -6.32 -13.73
N VAL A 449 0.36 -6.52 -14.61
CA VAL A 449 -1.05 -6.69 -14.28
C VAL A 449 -1.60 -7.97 -14.90
N LYS A 450 -2.74 -8.42 -14.42
CA LYS A 450 -3.51 -9.52 -15.01
C LYS A 450 -4.99 -9.12 -15.06
N PRO A 451 -5.78 -9.65 -16.00
CA PRO A 451 -7.21 -9.44 -16.02
C PRO A 451 -7.82 -9.85 -14.68
N LYS A 452 -8.77 -9.07 -14.17
CA LYS A 452 -9.64 -9.50 -13.07
C LYS A 452 -10.47 -10.68 -13.55
N ALA A 453 -10.82 -11.61 -12.65
CA ALA A 453 -11.77 -12.67 -12.96
C ALA A 453 -13.07 -12.03 -13.52
N ASP A 454 -13.58 -12.56 -14.64
CA ASP A 454 -14.46 -11.89 -15.60
C ASP A 454 -15.38 -10.77 -15.05
N SER A 455 -15.36 -9.61 -15.70
CA SER A 455 -16.37 -8.53 -15.54
C SER A 455 -17.71 -8.89 -16.21
N ASN A 456 -18.16 -10.13 -16.09
CA ASN A 456 -19.49 -10.51 -16.56
C ASN A 456 -20.51 -9.77 -15.70
N VAL A 457 -21.33 -8.93 -16.32
CA VAL A 457 -22.51 -8.36 -15.66
C VAL A 457 -23.53 -9.48 -15.53
N LEU A 458 -23.76 -9.91 -14.30
CA LEU A 458 -24.67 -10.99 -13.93
C LEU A 458 -25.96 -10.39 -13.37
N ASN A 459 -27.10 -11.01 -13.68
CA ASN A 459 -28.38 -10.69 -13.06
C ASN A 459 -28.52 -11.41 -11.71
N TYR A 460 -29.32 -10.86 -10.81
CA TYR A 460 -29.71 -11.51 -9.56
C TYR A 460 -31.14 -11.17 -9.15
N THR A 461 -31.71 -12.02 -8.29
CA THR A 461 -32.99 -11.83 -7.61
C THR A 461 -32.84 -12.05 -6.11
N VAL A 462 -33.33 -11.11 -5.30
CA VAL A 462 -33.34 -11.20 -3.83
C VAL A 462 -34.76 -11.39 -3.34
N THR A 463 -34.98 -12.44 -2.56
CA THR A 463 -36.23 -12.72 -1.85
C THR A 463 -36.00 -12.56 -0.35
N PHE A 464 -36.83 -11.75 0.32
CA PHE A 464 -36.73 -11.59 1.77
C PHE A 464 -37.69 -12.53 2.50
N ARG A 465 -37.20 -13.18 3.55
CA ARG A 465 -38.00 -14.12 4.36
C ARG A 465 -37.89 -13.77 5.84
N ASP A 466 -39.03 -13.68 6.52
CA ASP A 466 -39.07 -13.48 7.96
C ASP A 466 -38.45 -14.71 8.65
N LYS A 467 -37.42 -14.50 9.48
CA LYS A 467 -36.65 -15.55 10.15
C LYS A 467 -37.49 -16.35 11.15
N THR A 468 -38.50 -15.74 11.74
CA THR A 468 -39.35 -16.34 12.78
C THR A 468 -40.50 -17.13 12.15
N THR A 469 -41.16 -16.58 11.14
CA THR A 469 -42.36 -17.18 10.53
C THR A 469 -42.06 -17.98 9.27
N GLY A 470 -40.88 -17.76 8.67
CA GLY A 470 -40.48 -18.35 7.40
C GLY A 470 -41.28 -17.82 6.21
N LYS A 471 -42.11 -16.79 6.33
CA LYS A 471 -42.90 -16.24 5.21
C LYS A 471 -42.07 -15.28 4.36
N VAL A 472 -42.33 -15.24 3.05
CA VAL A 472 -41.77 -14.21 2.15
C VAL A 472 -42.42 -12.87 2.50
N VAL A 473 -41.60 -11.82 2.58
CA VAL A 473 -42.01 -10.47 2.97
C VAL A 473 -41.41 -9.45 2.00
N GLY A 474 -42.11 -8.33 1.80
CA GLY A 474 -41.71 -7.33 0.81
C GLY A 474 -41.91 -7.78 -0.64
N THR A 475 -41.30 -7.05 -1.57
CA THR A 475 -41.26 -7.39 -3.01
C THR A 475 -39.87 -7.91 -3.35
N GLU A 476 -39.80 -8.87 -4.26
CA GLU A 476 -38.52 -9.36 -4.79
C GLU A 476 -37.74 -8.23 -5.46
N SER A 477 -36.44 -8.17 -5.18
CA SER A 477 -35.56 -7.15 -5.74
C SER A 477 -34.68 -7.79 -6.81
N GLN A 478 -34.81 -7.31 -8.05
CA GLN A 478 -33.96 -7.72 -9.16
C GLN A 478 -32.89 -6.67 -9.42
N GLY A 479 -31.71 -7.11 -9.87
CA GLY A 479 -30.64 -6.19 -10.22
C GLY A 479 -29.53 -6.86 -11.00
N THR A 480 -28.50 -6.09 -11.29
CA THR A 480 -27.29 -6.55 -11.99
C THR A 480 -26.05 -6.15 -11.21
N GLY A 481 -24.97 -6.92 -11.38
CA GLY A 481 -23.67 -6.64 -10.77
C GLY A 481 -22.56 -7.42 -11.48
N ASN A 482 -21.30 -7.10 -11.19
CA ASN A 482 -20.18 -7.84 -11.77
C ASN A 482 -19.97 -9.17 -11.03
N PHE A 483 -19.50 -10.20 -11.73
CA PHE A 483 -19.05 -11.43 -11.09
C PHE A 483 -17.99 -11.13 -10.01
N GLY A 484 -18.11 -11.83 -8.87
CA GLY A 484 -17.30 -11.62 -7.67
C GLY A 484 -17.62 -10.37 -6.86
N SER A 485 -18.52 -9.48 -7.33
CA SER A 485 -18.87 -8.27 -6.59
C SER A 485 -19.82 -8.54 -5.42
N TYR A 486 -19.70 -7.74 -4.35
CA TYR A 486 -20.66 -7.75 -3.25
C TYR A 486 -21.89 -6.90 -3.58
N VAL A 487 -23.04 -7.55 -3.59
CA VAL A 487 -24.36 -6.92 -3.72
C VAL A 487 -24.91 -6.67 -2.33
N GLY A 488 -24.91 -5.42 -1.90
CA GLY A 488 -25.58 -4.99 -0.67
C GLY A 488 -27.10 -4.94 -0.84
N VAL A 489 -27.84 -5.32 0.21
CA VAL A 489 -29.31 -5.32 0.20
C VAL A 489 -29.88 -4.45 1.32
N THR A 490 -31.10 -3.96 1.14
CA THR A 490 -31.83 -3.19 2.15
C THR A 490 -33.06 -3.97 2.56
N ALA A 491 -33.34 -4.05 3.87
CA ALA A 491 -34.53 -4.74 4.35
C ALA A 491 -35.82 -4.07 3.84
N PRO A 492 -36.89 -4.84 3.57
CA PRO A 492 -38.21 -4.29 3.25
C PRO A 492 -38.78 -3.42 4.37
N ASP A 493 -39.70 -2.52 4.03
CA ASP A 493 -40.40 -1.68 5.01
C ASP A 493 -41.01 -2.51 6.15
N GLY A 494 -40.75 -2.08 7.39
CA GLY A 494 -41.22 -2.76 8.61
C GLY A 494 -40.34 -3.91 9.10
N TYR A 495 -39.21 -4.18 8.43
CA TYR A 495 -38.28 -5.23 8.79
C TYR A 495 -36.85 -4.71 8.98
N ALA A 496 -36.04 -5.44 9.74
CA ALA A 496 -34.59 -5.27 9.81
C ALA A 496 -33.89 -6.55 9.37
N LEU A 497 -32.67 -6.43 8.85
CA LEU A 497 -31.86 -7.58 8.48
C LEU A 497 -31.52 -8.42 9.73
N ALA A 498 -31.68 -9.74 9.64
CA ALA A 498 -31.60 -10.60 10.82
C ALA A 498 -30.17 -10.78 11.35
N SER A 499 -29.16 -10.55 10.52
CA SER A 499 -27.76 -10.68 10.87
C SER A 499 -26.84 -9.94 9.90
N VAL A 500 -25.55 -9.89 10.21
CA VAL A 500 -24.53 -9.26 9.34
C VAL A 500 -24.46 -9.93 7.95
N ILE A 501 -24.65 -11.24 7.86
CA ILE A 501 -24.63 -11.96 6.56
C ILE A 501 -25.85 -11.67 5.68
N ASP A 502 -26.91 -11.09 6.26
CA ASP A 502 -28.11 -10.71 5.52
C ASP A 502 -27.97 -9.35 4.83
N HIS A 503 -26.89 -8.59 5.09
CA HIS A 503 -26.63 -7.27 4.49
C HIS A 503 -26.25 -7.33 3.01
N GLY A 504 -26.03 -8.52 2.46
CA GLY A 504 -25.72 -8.69 1.04
C GLY A 504 -25.13 -10.05 0.73
N PHE A 505 -24.65 -10.23 -0.50
CA PHE A 505 -24.08 -11.49 -0.98
C PHE A 505 -23.05 -11.24 -2.08
N ILE A 506 -22.20 -12.23 -2.36
CA ILE A 506 -21.30 -12.19 -3.51
C ILE A 506 -22.03 -12.75 -4.73
N LEU A 507 -21.95 -12.04 -5.85
CA LEU A 507 -22.59 -12.43 -7.10
C LEU A 507 -21.65 -13.36 -7.90
N LEU A 508 -22.02 -14.63 -8.02
CA LEU A 508 -21.16 -15.69 -8.55
C LEU A 508 -21.70 -16.35 -9.82
N LYS A 509 -23.00 -16.22 -10.12
CA LYS A 509 -23.63 -16.78 -11.33
C LYS A 509 -24.68 -15.84 -11.91
N ASN A 510 -24.97 -15.98 -13.20
CA ASN A 510 -26.05 -15.24 -13.83
C ASN A 510 -27.41 -15.72 -13.33
N ASP A 511 -28.35 -14.80 -13.19
CA ASP A 511 -29.69 -15.04 -12.63
C ASP A 511 -29.64 -15.66 -11.21
N GLN A 512 -28.69 -15.22 -10.37
CA GLN A 512 -28.51 -15.74 -9.02
C GLN A 512 -29.69 -15.39 -8.12
N GLU A 513 -30.42 -16.41 -7.65
CA GLU A 513 -31.49 -16.24 -6.65
C GLU A 513 -30.92 -16.37 -5.23
N VAL A 514 -31.22 -15.38 -4.37
CA VAL A 514 -30.75 -15.35 -2.98
C VAL A 514 -31.90 -15.07 -2.03
N THR A 515 -32.03 -15.91 -1.00
CA THR A 515 -32.95 -15.63 0.13
C THR A 515 -32.19 -14.93 1.26
N LYS A 516 -32.70 -13.77 1.69
CA LYS A 516 -32.17 -13.02 2.84
C LYS A 516 -33.15 -13.00 3.99
N TYR A 517 -32.63 -13.17 5.21
CA TYR A 517 -33.47 -13.27 6.39
C TYR A 517 -33.62 -11.93 7.06
N VAL A 518 -34.86 -11.62 7.42
CA VAL A 518 -35.24 -10.41 8.12
C VAL A 518 -36.03 -10.74 9.38
N VAL A 519 -36.05 -9.82 10.33
CA VAL A 519 -36.87 -9.89 11.54
C VAL A 519 -37.77 -8.67 11.55
N ALA A 520 -39.02 -8.84 11.98
CA ALA A 520 -39.94 -7.73 12.14
C ALA A 520 -39.31 -6.64 13.02
N ALA A 521 -39.28 -5.41 12.49
CA ALA A 521 -38.75 -4.25 13.20
C ALA A 521 -39.87 -3.53 13.97
N ASP A 522 -40.68 -4.30 14.70
CA ASP A 522 -41.87 -3.84 15.39
C ASP A 522 -41.75 -3.87 16.91
N THR A 523 -40.63 -4.38 17.45
CA THR A 523 -40.35 -4.45 18.89
C THR A 523 -40.12 -3.04 19.41
N PRO A 524 -40.99 -2.51 20.28
CA PRO A 524 -40.82 -1.17 20.82
C PRO A 524 -39.67 -1.12 21.82
N TYR A 525 -38.95 0.00 21.83
CA TYR A 525 -38.03 0.36 22.90
C TYR A 525 -38.34 1.77 23.40
N ASN A 526 -38.09 2.01 24.69
CA ASN A 526 -38.22 3.31 25.33
C ASN A 526 -37.10 3.51 26.34
N ILE A 527 -36.20 4.43 26.04
CA ILE A 527 -35.09 4.83 26.91
C ILE A 527 -35.51 6.06 27.70
N SER A 528 -35.40 5.97 29.02
CA SER A 528 -35.49 7.12 29.92
C SER A 528 -34.08 7.58 30.26
N TYR A 529 -33.76 8.84 29.95
CA TYR A 529 -32.49 9.48 30.31
C TYR A 529 -32.64 10.16 31.66
N VAL A 530 -31.85 9.73 32.65
CA VAL A 530 -31.90 10.24 34.02
C VAL A 530 -30.61 10.99 34.33
N ASP A 531 -30.74 12.22 34.84
CA ASP A 531 -29.59 12.98 35.35
C ASP A 531 -28.97 12.23 36.54
N GLN A 532 -27.71 11.84 36.42
CA GLN A 532 -26.99 11.07 37.45
C GLN A 532 -26.93 11.81 38.80
N ASP A 533 -26.89 13.15 38.78
CA ASP A 533 -26.73 13.96 39.98
C ASP A 533 -28.07 14.21 40.68
N THR A 534 -29.14 14.47 39.93
CA THR A 534 -30.46 14.80 40.51
C THR A 534 -31.42 13.62 40.60
N GLY A 535 -31.20 12.58 39.78
CA GLY A 535 -32.14 11.45 39.62
C GLY A 535 -33.41 11.82 38.85
N GLU A 536 -33.50 13.02 38.27
CA GLU A 536 -34.64 13.46 37.48
C GLU A 536 -34.55 12.95 36.03
N GLU A 537 -35.68 12.59 35.43
CA GLU A 537 -35.75 12.30 33.99
C GLU A 537 -35.57 13.59 33.19
N VAL A 538 -34.59 13.61 32.30
CA VAL A 538 -34.19 14.79 31.52
C VAL A 538 -34.45 14.62 30.02
N GLY A 539 -34.90 13.44 29.61
CA GLY A 539 -35.34 13.18 28.26
C GLY A 539 -35.72 11.72 28.06
N THR A 540 -36.33 11.44 26.91
CA THR A 540 -36.65 10.07 26.49
C THR A 540 -36.29 9.86 25.02
N GLN A 541 -35.98 8.62 24.67
CA GLN A 541 -35.82 8.19 23.28
C GLN A 541 -36.61 6.89 23.09
N ALA A 542 -37.64 6.95 22.25
CA ALA A 542 -38.47 5.80 21.93
C ALA A 542 -38.42 5.48 20.44
N GLY A 543 -38.62 4.21 20.11
CA GLY A 543 -38.70 3.76 18.72
C GLY A 543 -39.12 2.30 18.62
N LYS A 544 -38.94 1.73 17.43
CA LYS A 544 -39.10 0.31 17.17
C LYS A 544 -37.89 -0.21 16.43
N GLY A 545 -37.55 -1.47 16.65
CA GLY A 545 -36.52 -2.18 15.92
C GLY A 545 -36.70 -3.68 16.03
N ALA A 546 -35.79 -4.45 15.44
CA ALA A 546 -35.80 -5.89 15.62
C ALA A 546 -35.23 -6.26 16.99
N ASN A 547 -35.80 -7.29 17.62
CA ASN A 547 -35.26 -7.88 18.84
C ASN A 547 -33.77 -8.25 18.66
N GLU A 548 -32.97 -8.04 19.71
CA GLU A 548 -31.51 -8.24 19.78
C GLU A 548 -30.67 -7.32 18.88
N SER A 549 -31.29 -6.44 18.09
CA SER A 549 -30.54 -5.47 17.28
C SER A 549 -29.92 -4.38 18.15
N LYS A 550 -28.70 -3.97 17.80
CA LYS A 550 -28.00 -2.86 18.47
C LYS A 550 -28.30 -1.53 17.78
N ILE A 551 -28.60 -0.50 18.57
CA ILE A 551 -28.76 0.88 18.12
C ILE A 551 -27.79 1.80 18.84
N VAL A 552 -27.42 2.91 18.19
CA VAL A 552 -26.63 3.98 18.79
C VAL A 552 -27.57 5.01 19.40
N LEU A 553 -27.51 5.19 20.72
CA LEU A 553 -28.29 6.18 21.46
C LEU A 553 -27.71 7.58 21.29
N LYS A 554 -28.55 8.60 21.52
CA LYS A 554 -28.14 10.02 21.52
C LYS A 554 -28.54 10.67 22.83
N ALA A 555 -27.57 11.28 23.52
CA ALA A 555 -27.84 12.01 24.74
C ALA A 555 -28.77 13.22 24.46
N PRO A 556 -29.66 13.59 25.41
CA PRO A 556 -30.46 14.80 25.31
C PRO A 556 -29.61 16.07 25.18
N THR A 557 -30.15 17.12 24.56
CA THR A 557 -29.45 18.41 24.43
C THR A 557 -29.05 18.95 25.81
N GLY A 558 -27.77 19.30 25.98
CA GLY A 558 -27.22 19.78 27.25
C GLY A 558 -26.77 18.67 28.21
N TYR A 559 -26.74 17.42 27.75
CA TYR A 559 -26.29 16.25 28.50
C TYR A 559 -25.29 15.42 27.70
N ALA A 560 -24.43 14.68 28.41
CA ALA A 560 -23.54 13.65 27.86
C ALA A 560 -23.80 12.32 28.57
N PHE A 561 -23.49 11.21 27.90
CA PHE A 561 -23.55 9.89 28.52
C PHE A 561 -22.62 9.82 29.73
N VAL A 562 -23.09 9.17 30.79
CA VAL A 562 -22.19 8.86 31.91
C VAL A 562 -21.30 7.71 31.53
N ASN A 563 -21.77 6.71 30.77
CA ASN A 563 -21.03 5.51 30.37
C ASN A 563 -20.94 5.32 28.85
N ALA A 564 -19.73 5.09 28.35
CA ALA A 564 -19.50 4.88 26.92
C ALA A 564 -20.14 3.58 26.39
N ASP A 565 -20.29 2.56 27.25
CA ASP A 565 -20.92 1.30 26.88
C ASP A 565 -22.45 1.45 26.68
N ASP A 566 -23.10 2.35 27.43
CA ASP A 566 -24.55 2.58 27.38
C ASP A 566 -25.01 3.18 26.05
N ILE A 567 -24.07 3.73 25.26
CA ILE A 567 -24.35 4.34 23.96
C ILE A 567 -24.81 3.29 22.95
N ASN A 568 -24.37 2.04 23.09
CA ASN A 568 -24.81 0.94 22.25
C ASN A 568 -25.90 0.15 22.98
N TYR A 569 -27.16 0.40 22.63
CA TYR A 569 -28.30 -0.27 23.25
C TYR A 569 -28.73 -1.49 22.42
N THR A 570 -28.89 -2.64 23.07
CA THR A 570 -29.49 -3.84 22.47
C THR A 570 -30.99 -3.84 22.75
N ILE A 571 -31.81 -3.85 21.70
CA ILE A 571 -33.27 -3.92 21.83
C ILE A 571 -33.66 -5.29 22.38
N ASP A 572 -34.43 -5.32 23.46
CA ASP A 572 -34.94 -6.55 24.07
C ASP A 572 -36.47 -6.50 24.14
N LYS A 573 -37.12 -7.47 23.49
CA LYS A 573 -38.58 -7.62 23.47
C LYS A 573 -39.18 -7.87 24.86
N ASP A 574 -38.42 -8.52 25.74
CA ASP A 574 -38.86 -8.88 27.08
C ASP A 574 -38.63 -7.71 28.06
N THR A 575 -37.72 -6.80 27.72
CA THR A 575 -37.43 -5.57 28.47
C THR A 575 -37.43 -4.33 27.57
N PRO A 576 -38.61 -3.88 27.07
CA PRO A 576 -38.71 -2.78 26.11
C PRO A 576 -38.39 -1.40 26.72
N THR A 577 -38.13 -1.31 28.03
CA THR A 577 -37.80 -0.07 28.71
C THR A 577 -36.44 -0.17 29.37
N ALA A 578 -35.59 0.84 29.18
CA ALA A 578 -34.30 0.94 29.87
C ALA A 578 -34.07 2.36 30.39
N THR A 579 -33.27 2.45 31.46
CA THR A 579 -32.83 3.72 32.03
C THR A 579 -31.35 3.91 31.74
N VAL A 580 -31.00 5.04 31.15
CA VAL A 580 -29.60 5.43 30.87
C VAL A 580 -29.28 6.69 31.67
N TYR A 581 -28.17 6.66 32.40
CA TYR A 581 -27.74 7.81 33.18
C TYR A 581 -26.92 8.77 32.32
N VAL A 582 -27.24 10.05 32.41
CA VAL A 582 -26.58 11.15 31.70
C VAL A 582 -26.17 12.24 32.69
N GLN A 583 -25.23 13.09 32.31
CA GLN A 583 -24.78 14.21 33.13
C GLN A 583 -24.80 15.50 32.32
N LYS A 584 -25.11 16.63 32.97
CA LYS A 584 -25.09 17.95 32.33
C LYS A 584 -23.73 18.21 31.67
N SER A 585 -23.80 18.66 30.44
CA SER A 585 -22.62 18.90 29.61
C SER A 585 -22.88 20.10 28.70
N ASP A 586 -21.89 20.98 28.59
CA ASP A 586 -21.87 22.09 27.64
C ASP A 586 -21.36 21.67 26.25
N GLN A 587 -21.06 20.38 26.07
CA GLN A 587 -20.48 19.83 24.86
C GLN A 587 -21.55 19.60 23.79
N THR A 588 -21.20 19.88 22.53
CA THR A 588 -22.12 19.78 21.38
C THR A 588 -21.95 18.49 20.57
N VAL A 589 -21.03 17.61 20.96
CA VAL A 589 -20.74 16.31 20.33
C VAL A 589 -20.40 15.26 21.39
N ASP A 590 -20.65 13.98 21.08
CA ASP A 590 -20.31 12.86 21.95
C ASP A 590 -18.77 12.75 22.08
N ASN A 591 -18.25 13.22 23.21
CA ASN A 591 -16.84 13.28 23.53
C ASN A 591 -16.34 11.92 24.05
N ILE A 592 -16.43 10.91 23.19
CA ILE A 592 -15.97 9.56 23.51
C ILE A 592 -14.54 9.43 23.01
N VAL A 593 -13.66 8.96 23.87
CA VAL A 593 -12.26 8.70 23.54
C VAL A 593 -11.94 7.24 23.77
N SER A 594 -10.91 6.77 23.09
CA SER A 594 -10.32 5.46 23.31
C SER A 594 -8.80 5.56 23.33
N GLY A 595 -8.18 4.75 24.18
CA GLY A 595 -6.74 4.58 24.15
C GLY A 595 -6.27 3.93 22.85
N TYR A 596 -5.11 4.32 22.35
CA TYR A 596 -4.50 3.68 21.19
C TYR A 596 -4.25 2.18 21.47
N PRO A 597 -4.71 1.26 20.61
CA PRO A 597 -4.31 -0.14 20.70
C PRO A 597 -2.80 -0.29 20.52
N HIS A 598 -2.21 -1.37 21.06
CA HIS A 598 -0.79 -1.70 21.01
C HIS A 598 0.19 -0.61 21.53
N ASN A 599 -0.30 0.32 22.37
CA ASN A 599 0.43 1.43 22.97
C ASN A 599 0.59 1.31 24.50
N GLY A 600 0.08 0.23 25.11
CA GLY A 600 0.09 -0.02 26.55
C GLY A 600 -0.99 0.71 27.33
N ASN A 601 -0.93 0.60 28.67
CA ASN A 601 -1.89 1.25 29.56
C ASN A 601 -1.76 2.78 29.54
N ILE A 602 -2.88 3.48 29.72
CA ILE A 602 -2.97 4.94 29.66
C ILE A 602 -2.81 5.52 31.06
N LYS A 603 -1.88 6.47 31.19
CA LYS A 603 -1.55 7.14 32.45
C LYS A 603 -2.61 8.16 32.84
N ILE A 604 -2.89 8.24 34.14
CA ILE A 604 -3.81 9.20 34.73
C ILE A 604 -3.02 10.28 35.49
N TYR A 605 -3.42 11.52 35.35
CA TYR A 605 -2.80 12.69 35.98
C TYR A 605 -3.84 13.47 36.79
N ASP A 606 -3.41 14.19 37.82
CA ASP A 606 -4.26 15.17 38.49
C ASP A 606 -4.31 16.52 37.75
N GLY A 607 -5.10 17.47 38.24
CA GLY A 607 -5.26 18.80 37.65
C GLY A 607 -3.98 19.66 37.65
N ASN A 608 -2.93 19.26 38.38
CA ASN A 608 -1.62 19.90 38.39
C ASN A 608 -0.59 19.16 37.52
N GLY A 609 -0.98 18.07 36.87
CA GLY A 609 -0.11 17.23 36.05
C GLY A 609 0.70 16.20 36.83
N LYS A 610 0.39 15.98 38.11
CA LYS A 610 1.04 14.92 38.89
C LYS A 610 0.49 13.56 38.45
N LEU A 611 1.39 12.62 38.16
CA LEU A 611 1.03 11.26 37.78
C LEU A 611 0.34 10.53 38.96
N ASN A 612 -0.70 9.77 38.65
CA ASN A 612 -1.26 8.79 39.55
C ASN A 612 -0.47 7.48 39.39
N ASP A 613 0.28 7.10 40.43
CA ASP A 613 1.12 5.90 40.42
C ASP A 613 0.36 4.64 40.83
N ASP A 614 -0.90 4.73 41.26
CA ASP A 614 -1.68 3.60 41.77
C ASP A 614 -2.57 2.98 40.70
N VAL A 615 -3.10 3.81 39.78
CA VAL A 615 -4.14 3.42 38.82
C VAL A 615 -3.81 3.88 37.40
N VAL A 616 -4.03 2.99 36.44
CA VAL A 616 -3.94 3.26 34.99
C VAL A 616 -5.22 2.80 34.29
N LEU A 617 -5.49 3.32 33.09
CA LEU A 617 -6.56 2.82 32.23
C LEU A 617 -6.03 1.73 31.30
N SER A 618 -6.88 0.73 31.05
CA SER A 618 -6.57 -0.36 30.12
C SER A 618 -6.41 0.16 28.69
N GLU A 619 -5.42 -0.37 27.97
CA GLU A 619 -5.26 -0.13 26.54
C GLU A 619 -6.54 -0.42 25.74
N GLY A 620 -6.86 0.40 24.74
CA GLY A 620 -8.01 0.18 23.84
C GLY A 620 -9.39 0.33 24.48
N SER A 621 -9.46 0.58 25.79
CA SER A 621 -10.71 0.88 26.47
C SER A 621 -11.30 2.20 25.99
N SER A 622 -12.59 2.43 26.26
CA SER A 622 -13.30 3.63 25.85
C SER A 622 -13.94 4.29 27.07
N TRP A 623 -14.01 5.62 27.08
CA TRP A 623 -14.53 6.40 28.20
C TRP A 623 -15.02 7.77 27.72
N ILE A 624 -15.78 8.44 28.59
CA ILE A 624 -16.33 9.77 28.32
C ILE A 624 -15.37 10.84 28.84
N ILE A 625 -15.27 11.94 28.10
CA ILE A 625 -14.59 13.15 28.57
C ILE A 625 -15.57 14.32 28.60
N ASP A 626 -15.49 15.12 29.65
CA ASP A 626 -16.41 16.24 29.90
C ASP A 626 -15.69 17.60 29.92
N LYS A 627 -14.35 17.61 30.02
CA LYS A 627 -13.55 18.83 30.10
C LYS A 627 -12.18 18.65 29.49
N THR A 628 -11.71 19.68 28.80
CA THR A 628 -10.33 19.82 28.36
C THR A 628 -9.60 20.84 29.23
N ILE A 629 -8.36 20.54 29.62
CA ILE A 629 -7.45 21.50 30.27
C ILE A 629 -6.06 21.48 29.63
N THR A 630 -5.30 22.55 29.84
CA THR A 630 -3.89 22.62 29.46
C THR A 630 -3.03 22.54 30.71
N ILE A 631 -2.13 21.56 30.76
CA ILE A 631 -1.14 21.41 31.82
C ILE A 631 0.25 21.49 31.18
N ASN A 632 1.06 22.46 31.57
CA ASN A 632 2.42 22.67 31.04
C ASN A 632 2.49 22.70 29.51
N GLY A 633 1.52 23.34 28.86
CA GLY A 633 1.45 23.48 27.40
C GLY A 633 0.95 22.25 26.64
N ALA A 634 0.66 21.14 27.32
CA ALA A 634 0.03 19.95 26.73
C ALA A 634 -1.47 19.89 27.06
N GLU A 635 -2.26 19.38 26.13
CA GLU A 635 -3.71 19.21 26.29
C GLU A 635 -4.03 17.90 27.02
N TYR A 636 -4.98 17.97 27.95
CA TYR A 636 -5.45 16.84 28.74
C TYR A 636 -6.97 16.80 28.76
N TYR A 637 -7.52 15.59 28.74
CA TYR A 637 -8.95 15.35 28.85
C TYR A 637 -9.29 14.82 30.23
N ARG A 638 -10.31 15.40 30.87
CA ARG A 638 -10.82 14.93 32.14
C ARG A 638 -11.62 13.65 31.93
N VAL A 639 -11.25 12.63 32.68
CA VAL A 639 -11.86 11.29 32.64
C VAL A 639 -12.52 10.92 33.97
N ALA A 640 -12.30 11.70 35.03
CA ALA A 640 -12.99 11.60 36.31
C ALA A 640 -12.77 12.88 37.11
N THR A 641 -13.42 13.01 38.26
CA THR A 641 -13.16 14.12 39.20
C THR A 641 -11.66 14.21 39.53
N ASN A 642 -11.03 15.32 39.13
CA ASN A 642 -9.60 15.58 39.26
C ASN A 642 -8.68 14.51 38.63
N GLN A 643 -9.15 13.78 37.61
CA GLN A 643 -8.36 12.78 36.88
C GLN A 643 -8.37 13.08 35.39
N TYR A 644 -7.19 13.06 34.79
CA TYR A 644 -6.95 13.52 33.43
C TYR A 644 -6.05 12.56 32.67
N VAL A 645 -6.29 12.40 31.37
CA VAL A 645 -5.40 11.69 30.44
C VAL A 645 -4.83 12.68 29.43
N LYS A 646 -3.62 12.44 28.94
CA LYS A 646 -3.06 13.28 27.88
C LYS A 646 -3.86 13.08 26.59
N ALA A 647 -4.18 14.17 25.91
CA ALA A 647 -4.86 14.11 24.62
C ALA A 647 -4.04 13.35 23.57
N SER A 648 -2.71 13.33 23.69
CA SER A 648 -1.80 12.59 22.80
C SER A 648 -1.84 11.07 22.97
N ASP A 649 -2.40 10.56 24.07
CA ASP A 649 -2.39 9.12 24.38
C ASP A 649 -3.71 8.44 23.96
N VAL A 650 -4.64 9.21 23.40
CA VAL A 650 -5.99 8.78 23.05
C VAL A 650 -6.46 9.37 21.73
N TYR A 651 -7.52 8.83 21.16
CA TYR A 651 -8.21 9.41 20.02
C TYR A 651 -9.72 9.50 20.27
N LYS A 652 -10.36 10.54 19.73
CA LYS A 652 -11.82 10.69 19.73
C LYS A 652 -12.45 9.84 18.64
N TYR A 653 -13.61 9.25 18.91
CA TYR A 653 -14.36 8.49 17.92
C TYR A 653 -15.88 8.63 18.08
N THR A 654 -16.62 8.28 17.03
CA THR A 654 -18.08 8.21 17.00
C THR A 654 -18.49 6.74 16.83
N PRO A 655 -19.28 6.16 17.75
CA PRO A 655 -19.80 4.80 17.63
C PRO A 655 -20.64 4.62 16.36
N LEU A 656 -20.52 3.45 15.75
CA LEU A 656 -21.28 3.01 14.58
C LEU A 656 -21.73 1.56 14.78
N GLN A 657 -22.73 1.10 14.03
CA GLN A 657 -23.18 -0.30 13.98
C GLN A 657 -23.68 -0.59 12.56
N THR A 658 -22.78 -0.68 11.59
CA THR A 658 -23.11 -0.76 10.14
C THR A 658 -21.99 -1.45 9.36
N VAL A 659 -22.15 -1.56 8.04
CA VAL A 659 -21.19 -2.12 7.11
C VAL A 659 -20.57 -0.99 6.27
N ALA A 660 -19.25 -0.89 6.26
CA ALA A 660 -18.50 -0.09 5.30
C ALA A 660 -18.09 -0.97 4.12
N VAL A 661 -18.57 -0.65 2.93
CA VAL A 661 -18.17 -1.34 1.69
C VAL A 661 -17.05 -0.55 1.05
N THR A 662 -15.89 -1.17 0.82
CA THR A 662 -14.78 -0.51 0.11
C THR A 662 -15.20 -0.15 -1.32
N ASN A 663 -14.75 0.99 -1.82
CA ASN A 663 -15.12 1.48 -3.14
C ASN A 663 -13.92 1.45 -4.09
N GLY A 664 -14.20 1.38 -5.39
CA GLY A 664 -13.26 1.75 -6.44
C GLY A 664 -12.70 0.58 -7.24
N THR A 665 -11.70 0.88 -8.04
CA THR A 665 -11.03 -0.08 -8.93
C THR A 665 -9.75 -0.68 -8.35
N ASN A 666 -9.26 -0.12 -7.23
CA ASN A 666 -8.01 -0.48 -6.56
C ASN A 666 -8.25 -0.89 -5.10
N VAL A 667 -7.41 -1.80 -4.58
CA VAL A 667 -7.43 -2.20 -3.17
C VAL A 667 -7.40 -0.97 -2.26
N THR A 668 -8.17 -1.02 -1.17
CA THR A 668 -8.30 0.08 -0.21
C THR A 668 -7.16 0.03 0.80
N PRO A 669 -6.31 1.06 0.91
CA PRO A 669 -5.22 1.11 1.89
C PRO A 669 -5.74 1.10 3.33
N VAL A 670 -5.03 0.39 4.21
CA VAL A 670 -5.37 0.30 5.64
C VAL A 670 -4.39 1.16 6.46
N TYR A 671 -4.92 1.91 7.40
CA TYR A 671 -4.18 2.77 8.32
C TYR A 671 -4.38 2.33 9.75
N ASN A 672 -3.39 2.57 10.61
CA ASN A 672 -3.59 2.44 12.04
C ASN A 672 -4.31 3.66 12.64
N SER A 673 -4.70 3.58 13.90
CA SER A 673 -5.37 4.66 14.63
C SER A 673 -4.55 5.96 14.74
N LYS A 674 -3.23 5.89 14.53
CA LYS A 674 -2.31 7.05 14.44
C LYS A 674 -2.21 7.63 13.02
N GLY A 675 -2.89 7.02 12.05
CA GLY A 675 -2.88 7.42 10.63
C GLY A 675 -1.56 7.10 9.94
N GLN A 676 -0.89 6.04 10.39
CA GLN A 676 0.26 5.45 9.69
C GLN A 676 -0.26 4.36 8.76
N LEU A 677 0.26 4.31 7.53
CA LEU A 677 -0.09 3.28 6.56
C LEU A 677 0.45 1.92 7.02
N ILE A 678 -0.38 0.89 6.96
CA ILE A 678 0.01 -0.50 7.19
C ILE A 678 0.43 -1.07 5.83
N ILE A 679 1.73 -1.22 5.61
CA ILE A 679 2.31 -1.48 4.28
C ILE A 679 2.11 -2.92 3.78
N ASP A 680 1.81 -3.86 4.67
CA ASP A 680 1.61 -5.28 4.38
C ASP A 680 0.12 -5.67 4.29
N ARG A 681 -0.80 -4.68 4.35
CA ARG A 681 -2.26 -4.91 4.30
C ARG A 681 -2.97 -3.90 3.41
N ALA A 682 -3.89 -4.42 2.60
CA ALA A 682 -4.90 -3.65 1.89
C ALA A 682 -6.18 -4.49 1.80
N LEU A 683 -7.34 -3.83 1.83
CA LEU A 683 -8.62 -4.51 1.66
C LEU A 683 -8.96 -4.58 0.17
N ASP A 684 -9.60 -5.65 -0.25
CA ASP A 684 -9.99 -5.78 -1.65
C ASP A 684 -11.11 -4.80 -2.03
N VAL A 685 -11.27 -4.52 -3.32
CA VAL A 685 -12.32 -3.63 -3.84
C VAL A 685 -13.71 -4.19 -3.60
N ASN A 686 -14.69 -3.32 -3.34
CA ASN A 686 -16.10 -3.70 -3.25
C ASN A 686 -16.37 -4.82 -2.24
N THR A 687 -15.60 -4.86 -1.15
CA THR A 687 -15.77 -5.85 -0.07
C THR A 687 -16.42 -5.20 1.16
N PRO A 688 -17.35 -5.89 1.83
CA PRO A 688 -18.02 -5.38 3.01
C PRO A 688 -17.20 -5.61 4.28
N TRP A 689 -17.13 -4.60 5.13
CA TRP A 689 -16.45 -4.65 6.43
C TRP A 689 -17.37 -4.12 7.51
N TYR A 690 -17.58 -4.90 8.57
CA TYR A 690 -18.28 -4.40 9.74
C TYR A 690 -17.51 -3.23 10.34
N THR A 691 -18.21 -2.15 10.65
CA THR A 691 -17.62 -0.98 11.29
C THR A 691 -18.41 -0.57 12.52
N ASP A 692 -17.67 -0.42 13.61
CA ASP A 692 -18.23 -0.11 14.92
C ASP A 692 -17.85 1.28 15.44
N ARG A 693 -16.96 1.98 14.72
CA ARG A 693 -16.61 3.37 15.01
C ARG A 693 -16.03 4.11 13.80
N SER A 694 -16.26 5.41 13.78
CA SER A 694 -15.55 6.36 12.90
C SER A 694 -14.70 7.32 13.70
N ALA A 695 -13.62 7.83 13.12
CA ALA A 695 -12.74 8.81 13.75
C ALA A 695 -12.15 9.78 12.72
N THR A 696 -11.76 10.97 13.17
CA THR A 696 -10.95 11.89 12.36
C THR A 696 -9.48 11.67 12.68
N ILE A 697 -8.77 10.97 11.80
CA ILE A 697 -7.37 10.61 11.98
C ILE A 697 -6.54 11.43 11.00
N ARG A 698 -5.63 12.26 11.51
CA ARG A 698 -4.80 13.20 10.71
C ARG A 698 -5.63 14.05 9.73
N GLY A 699 -6.79 14.53 10.18
CA GLY A 699 -7.69 15.37 9.40
C GLY A 699 -8.55 14.63 8.35
N LYS A 700 -8.55 13.29 8.35
CA LYS A 700 -9.36 12.48 7.44
C LYS A 700 -10.36 11.65 8.24
N LYS A 701 -11.63 11.65 7.82
CA LYS A 701 -12.65 10.76 8.39
C LYS A 701 -12.35 9.32 7.95
N MET A 702 -12.31 8.40 8.91
CA MET A 702 -12.01 6.99 8.70
C MET A 702 -13.01 6.09 9.43
N TYR A 703 -13.19 4.86 8.94
CA TYR A 703 -14.01 3.81 9.54
C TYR A 703 -13.12 2.67 10.03
N ARG A 704 -13.35 2.19 11.24
CA ARG A 704 -12.61 1.05 11.78
C ARG A 704 -13.16 -0.24 11.18
N VAL A 705 -12.27 -1.10 10.71
CA VAL A 705 -12.63 -2.40 10.09
C VAL A 705 -12.07 -3.59 10.87
N ALA A 706 -11.02 -3.37 11.68
CA ALA A 706 -10.51 -4.33 12.65
C ALA A 706 -9.79 -3.59 13.80
N THR A 707 -9.23 -4.35 14.74
CA THR A 707 -8.45 -3.76 15.84
C THR A 707 -7.26 -2.98 15.27
N ASP A 708 -7.23 -1.68 15.54
CA ASP A 708 -6.20 -0.76 15.01
C ASP A 708 -6.10 -0.70 13.47
N GLU A 709 -7.18 -1.03 12.76
CA GLU A 709 -7.20 -1.00 11.29
C GLU A 709 -8.37 -0.13 10.81
N TRP A 710 -8.04 0.87 9.99
CA TRP A 710 -8.93 1.93 9.56
C TRP A 710 -8.83 2.16 8.06
N ILE A 711 -9.96 2.38 7.42
CA ILE A 711 -10.04 2.81 6.02
C ILE A 711 -10.60 4.22 5.92
N LYS A 712 -10.22 4.97 4.90
CA LYS A 712 -10.78 6.30 4.68
C LYS A 712 -12.26 6.19 4.29
N ALA A 713 -13.06 7.12 4.82
CA ALA A 713 -14.47 7.24 4.45
C ALA A 713 -14.67 7.66 2.98
N SER A 714 -13.67 8.26 2.32
CA SER A 714 -13.69 8.54 0.88
C SER A 714 -13.58 7.29 0.02
N ASP A 715 -12.99 6.23 0.57
CA ASP A 715 -12.66 5.00 -0.14
C ASP A 715 -13.69 3.90 0.20
N SER A 716 -14.83 4.29 0.82
CA SER A 716 -15.89 3.36 1.24
C SER A 716 -17.27 4.02 1.32
N THR A 717 -18.31 3.19 1.25
CA THR A 717 -19.71 3.60 1.39
C THR A 717 -20.33 2.86 2.57
N LEU A 718 -20.97 3.58 3.51
CA LEU A 718 -21.73 2.93 4.59
C LEU A 718 -23.07 2.40 4.06
N ARG A 719 -23.47 1.22 4.53
CA ARG A 719 -24.70 0.51 4.12
C ARG A 719 -25.64 0.24 5.29
#